data_AF-A0A369JF33-F1
#
_entry.id   AF-A0A369JF33-F1
#
_cell.length_a   1.000
_cell.length_b   1.000
_cell.length_c   1.000
_cell.angle_alpha   90.00
_cell.angle_beta   90.00
_cell.angle_gamma   90.00
#
_symmetry.space_group_name_H-M   'P 1'
#
loop_
_entity.id
_entity.type
_entity.pdbx_description
1 polymer ?
#
loop_
_entity_poly.entity_id
_entity_poly.type
_entity_poly.pdbx_seq_one_letter_code
_entity_poly.pdbx_strand_id
1 'polypeptide(L)'
;MATTASAPYSNMPPRTADLDETWTFLNQGVDHIMTRLDTDLSFPAYTSLYTTVYNYCTSTKMQGKLDGNRTGANLVGSDLYRKLSEYFVEHFKPLIAKAETLQDIDLLRYYAAEWDRYTTGANFLNRLFTYLNRYWVKRERDEGKKTVYQVYTLALSQWKDFFFLKIQTDNAKLTGAVLRLIAQQRNGETIDQGLVKKVVDSFVSLGLDSADPNKECLDVYKEHFEAPFLDATEQYYKKESDSFLSQNSVSDYLKKAEDRLREEEDRVERYLHTKTRKELISKCEHVLIREHAEMMQESFQNLLDFDQDEDLQRMYALLSRIPEGLEPLRKRFEGHVKQSGLTAISKLVGEGGENIDTLDPKAYVDALLEVHRKNSETVTRSFKAEAGFAASLDKACREFVNRNAATGNSSTKSPELIAKHADMLLRKNNKMAEEDDLEGALNRVMILFKYLEDKDVFQTFYTTKLSKRLIHGVSASDESEASMISKLKEACGFEYTNKLQRMFTDMSLSKDLTDSFKERMAQNHDDMDITFSIMVLGTNFWPLNPPGHDFVIPIEILPTYDRFQKYYQTKHSGRKLTWLWNYSKNELRTNYLNQKYILMTSSYQMAVLLQYNRNDTLSLDELVAATSISKDILLQVLALLVKAKILINEEKEQYDLNPNFRSKKIRVNLNLPIKADIKAESSDVLKAVDEDRKYVIQATIVRIMKARKTMKNQGLIQEVISQISQRFAPKIPDIKKAIETLLEKEYIERVDGSKDTFAYVA
;
A
#
# COMPACT_ATOMS: atom_id res chain seq x y z
N MET A 1 90.70 -21.98 -29.61
CA MET A 1 90.75 -20.88 -28.62
C MET A 1 89.39 -20.22 -28.62
N ALA A 2 88.53 -20.63 -27.70
CA ALA A 2 87.21 -20.02 -27.49
C ALA A 2 87.38 -18.85 -26.51
N THR A 3 87.11 -17.65 -26.97
CA THR A 3 86.97 -16.45 -26.13
C THR A 3 85.74 -16.63 -25.24
N THR A 4 85.98 -16.79 -23.94
CA THR A 4 84.93 -16.78 -22.92
C THR A 4 84.24 -15.43 -22.91
N ALA A 5 83.02 -15.37 -23.43
CA ALA A 5 82.13 -14.22 -23.25
C ALA A 5 81.87 -14.04 -21.75
N SER A 6 82.29 -12.89 -21.20
CA SER A 6 82.06 -12.52 -19.81
C SER A 6 80.56 -12.54 -19.50
N ALA A 7 80.16 -13.18 -18.41
CA ALA A 7 78.77 -13.13 -17.94
C ALA A 7 78.32 -11.66 -17.77
N PRO A 8 77.11 -11.28 -18.20
CA PRO A 8 76.60 -9.93 -17.97
C PRO A 8 76.59 -9.62 -16.46
N TYR A 9 77.03 -8.42 -16.09
CA TYR A 9 77.14 -7.94 -14.70
C TYR A 9 78.20 -8.64 -13.81
N SER A 10 79.23 -9.25 -14.41
CA SER A 10 80.34 -9.91 -13.69
C SER A 10 81.33 -8.95 -13.02
N ASN A 11 81.48 -7.72 -13.53
CA ASN A 11 82.36 -6.70 -12.97
C ASN A 11 81.59 -5.79 -12.00
N MET A 12 81.35 -6.28 -10.78
CA MET A 12 80.77 -5.46 -9.71
C MET A 12 81.73 -4.32 -9.34
N PRO A 13 81.26 -3.07 -9.26
CA PRO A 13 82.11 -1.96 -8.82
C PRO A 13 82.60 -2.19 -7.38
N PRO A 14 83.85 -1.82 -7.05
CA PRO A 14 84.39 -1.99 -5.71
C PRO A 14 83.55 -1.20 -4.69
N ARG A 15 83.54 -1.64 -3.41
CA ARG A 15 82.81 -0.95 -2.30
C ARG A 15 83.17 0.53 -2.11
N THR A 16 84.24 0.98 -2.76
CA THR A 16 84.78 2.35 -2.71
C THR A 16 84.52 3.16 -3.99
N ALA A 17 83.78 2.63 -4.97
CA ALA A 17 83.45 3.32 -6.22
C ALA A 17 82.67 4.62 -5.96
N ASP A 18 82.87 5.61 -6.84
CA ASP A 18 82.15 6.88 -6.77
C ASP A 18 80.68 6.74 -7.25
N LEU A 19 79.89 7.81 -7.10
CA LEU A 19 78.47 7.81 -7.48
C LEU A 19 78.29 7.52 -8.98
N ASP A 20 79.13 8.07 -9.84
CA ASP A 20 78.96 7.97 -11.29
C ASP A 20 79.37 6.59 -11.81
N GLU A 21 80.41 5.97 -11.26
CA GLU A 21 80.83 4.60 -11.56
C GLU A 21 79.80 3.58 -11.06
N THR A 22 79.29 3.77 -9.83
CA THR A 22 78.22 2.93 -9.26
C THR A 22 76.93 3.07 -10.06
N TRP A 23 76.54 4.30 -10.41
CA TRP A 23 75.34 4.56 -11.20
C TRP A 23 75.47 4.03 -12.63
N THR A 24 76.64 4.09 -13.26
CA THR A 24 76.83 3.55 -14.61
C THR A 24 76.56 2.04 -14.65
N PHE A 25 77.01 1.31 -13.64
CA PHE A 25 76.70 -0.12 -13.49
C PHE A 25 75.22 -0.38 -13.18
N LEU A 26 74.64 0.40 -12.26
CA LEU A 26 73.23 0.26 -11.89
C LEU A 26 72.29 0.65 -13.04
N ASN A 27 72.61 1.69 -13.81
CA ASN A 27 71.83 2.18 -14.93
C ASN A 27 71.67 1.12 -16.03
N GLN A 28 72.72 0.33 -16.30
CA GLN A 28 72.62 -0.80 -17.23
C GLN A 28 71.62 -1.86 -16.75
N GLY A 29 71.64 -2.15 -15.43
CA GLY A 29 70.70 -3.10 -14.83
C GLY A 29 69.26 -2.56 -14.73
N VAL A 30 69.11 -1.28 -14.36
CA VAL A 30 67.83 -0.57 -14.31
C VAL A 30 67.21 -0.50 -15.71
N ASP A 31 68.00 -0.15 -16.73
CA ASP A 31 67.53 -0.08 -18.11
C ASP A 31 67.13 -1.45 -18.66
N HIS A 32 67.88 -2.50 -18.33
CA HIS A 32 67.51 -3.88 -18.67
C HIS A 32 66.18 -4.28 -18.04
N ILE A 33 65.95 -3.98 -16.76
CA ILE A 33 64.69 -4.28 -16.05
C ILE A 33 63.50 -3.50 -16.62
N MET A 34 63.72 -2.26 -17.08
CA MET A 34 62.65 -1.40 -17.60
C MET A 34 62.32 -1.64 -19.07
N THR A 35 63.29 -2.10 -19.88
CA THR A 35 63.12 -2.26 -21.34
C THR A 35 62.99 -3.71 -21.81
N ARG A 36 63.60 -4.68 -21.13
CA ARG A 36 63.71 -6.09 -21.58
C ARG A 36 63.23 -7.08 -20.52
N LEU A 37 61.92 -7.06 -20.24
CA LEU A 37 61.27 -8.00 -19.32
C LEU A 37 61.24 -9.46 -19.84
N ASP A 38 61.46 -9.65 -21.15
CA ASP A 38 61.45 -10.92 -21.87
C ASP A 38 62.80 -11.65 -21.83
N THR A 39 63.90 -10.95 -21.54
CA THR A 39 65.20 -11.57 -21.28
C THR A 39 65.39 -11.73 -19.78
N ASP A 40 65.39 -12.97 -19.29
CA ASP A 40 65.57 -13.26 -17.87
C ASP A 40 66.92 -12.72 -17.35
N LEU A 41 66.84 -11.83 -16.36
CA LEU A 41 68.02 -11.45 -15.60
C LEU A 41 68.41 -12.62 -14.71
N SER A 42 69.61 -13.18 -14.90
CA SER A 42 70.08 -14.30 -14.09
C SER A 42 70.10 -13.93 -12.60
N PHE A 43 69.76 -14.87 -11.72
CA PHE A 43 69.79 -14.65 -10.26
C PHE A 43 71.14 -14.08 -9.76
N PRO A 44 72.31 -14.53 -10.28
CA PRO A 44 73.59 -13.91 -9.96
C PRO A 44 73.68 -12.43 -10.38
N ALA A 45 73.19 -12.08 -11.56
CA ALA A 45 73.16 -10.69 -12.04
C ALA A 45 72.26 -9.80 -11.18
N TYR A 46 71.06 -10.27 -10.83
CA TYR A 46 70.15 -9.56 -9.92
C TYR A 46 70.79 -9.35 -8.53
N THR A 47 71.44 -10.39 -8.02
CA THR A 47 72.15 -10.35 -6.73
C THR A 47 73.30 -9.35 -6.76
N SER A 48 74.05 -9.28 -7.87
CA SER A 48 75.11 -8.29 -8.06
C SER A 48 74.58 -6.86 -8.06
N LEU A 49 73.46 -6.59 -8.75
CA LEU A 49 72.83 -5.27 -8.74
C LEU A 49 72.33 -4.90 -7.34
N TYR A 50 71.63 -5.81 -6.65
CA TYR A 50 71.13 -5.59 -5.28
C TYR A 50 72.28 -5.33 -4.30
N THR A 51 73.34 -6.12 -4.39
CA THR A 51 74.53 -6.00 -3.53
C THR A 51 75.27 -4.69 -3.81
N THR A 52 75.24 -4.19 -5.04
CA THR A 52 75.81 -2.88 -5.40
C THR A 52 75.02 -1.75 -4.75
N VAL A 53 73.67 -1.79 -4.80
CA VAL A 53 72.81 -0.84 -4.08
C VAL A 53 73.07 -0.89 -2.57
N TYR A 54 73.17 -2.10 -2.00
CA TYR A 54 73.46 -2.30 -0.58
C TYR A 54 74.84 -1.75 -0.18
N ASN A 55 75.89 -2.10 -0.94
CA ASN A 55 77.27 -1.65 -0.69
C ASN A 55 77.38 -0.13 -0.77
N TYR A 56 76.71 0.50 -1.74
CA TYR A 56 76.68 1.94 -1.87
C TYR A 56 75.99 2.59 -0.67
N CYS A 57 74.78 2.12 -0.30
CA CYS A 57 74.03 2.65 0.85
C CYS A 57 74.71 2.40 2.22
N THR A 58 75.67 1.47 2.30
CA THR A 58 76.40 1.13 3.54
C THR A 58 77.86 1.60 3.56
N SER A 59 78.33 2.28 2.50
CA SER A 59 79.73 2.69 2.37
C SER A 59 80.11 3.79 3.38
N THR A 60 81.15 3.52 4.18
CA THR A 60 81.59 4.34 5.31
C THR A 60 82.49 5.53 4.92
N LYS A 61 83.02 5.61 3.69
CA LYS A 61 83.92 6.72 3.28
C LYS A 61 83.23 8.09 3.13
N MET A 62 81.90 8.13 2.96
CA MET A 62 81.12 9.39 2.94
C MET A 62 80.71 9.88 4.34
N GLN A 63 80.90 9.09 5.40
CA GLN A 63 80.73 9.54 6.79
C GLN A 63 81.91 10.39 7.30
N GLY A 64 83.02 10.44 6.56
CA GLY A 64 84.30 10.96 7.04
C GLY A 64 84.68 12.39 6.61
N LYS A 65 83.83 13.17 5.94
CA LYS A 65 84.15 14.58 5.62
C LYS A 65 82.98 15.53 5.93
N LEU A 66 83.17 16.22 7.07
CA LEU A 66 82.76 17.59 7.43
C LEU A 66 81.51 17.84 8.29
N ASP A 67 81.68 18.93 9.05
CA ASP A 67 80.93 19.48 10.18
C ASP A 67 79.42 19.63 9.99
N GLY A 68 78.68 19.46 11.10
CA GLY A 68 77.33 19.98 11.26
C GLY A 68 76.21 18.97 10.96
N ASN A 69 75.83 18.20 11.99
CA ASN A 69 74.50 17.58 12.22
C ASN A 69 73.81 16.74 11.11
N ARG A 70 74.46 16.46 9.96
CA ARG A 70 73.93 15.59 8.90
C ARG A 70 74.81 14.36 8.76
N THR A 71 74.32 13.23 9.28
CA THR A 71 75.00 11.92 9.19
C THR A 71 75.20 11.49 7.74
N GLY A 72 76.40 11.02 7.36
CA GLY A 72 76.78 10.68 5.97
C GLY A 72 75.91 9.64 5.22
N ALA A 73 74.98 8.96 5.90
CA ALA A 73 73.96 8.14 5.25
C ALA A 73 72.88 8.96 4.49
N ASN A 74 72.70 10.26 4.82
CA ASN A 74 71.66 11.11 4.23
C ASN A 74 71.99 11.55 2.79
N LEU A 75 73.26 11.79 2.47
CA LEU A 75 73.69 12.21 1.12
C LEU A 75 73.65 11.05 0.12
N VAL A 76 74.16 9.90 0.52
CA VAL A 76 74.34 8.71 -0.34
C VAL A 76 72.99 8.17 -0.85
N GLY A 77 71.96 8.11 0.01
CA GLY A 77 70.62 7.68 -0.41
C GLY A 77 69.92 8.72 -1.30
N SER A 78 70.13 10.01 -1.03
CA SER A 78 69.53 11.12 -1.81
C SER A 78 70.07 11.19 -3.23
N ASP A 79 71.36 10.94 -3.42
CA ASP A 79 71.99 10.98 -4.75
C ASP A 79 71.52 9.83 -5.64
N LEU A 80 71.39 8.62 -5.08
CA LEU A 80 70.88 7.46 -5.81
C LEU A 80 69.39 7.62 -6.18
N TYR A 81 68.59 8.18 -5.27
CA TYR A 81 67.18 8.50 -5.51
C TYR A 81 66.99 9.55 -6.62
N ARG A 82 67.85 10.59 -6.63
CA ARG A 82 67.86 11.61 -7.67
C ARG A 82 68.25 11.04 -9.03
N LYS A 83 69.32 10.26 -9.11
CA LYS A 83 69.75 9.60 -10.37
C LYS A 83 68.68 8.67 -10.92
N LEU A 84 67.98 7.93 -10.05
CA LEU A 84 66.84 7.10 -10.45
C LEU A 84 65.66 7.93 -10.98
N SER A 85 65.38 9.08 -10.35
CA SER A 85 64.36 10.01 -10.83
C SER A 85 64.72 10.61 -12.19
N GLU A 86 65.97 11.04 -12.37
CA GLU A 86 66.50 11.54 -13.66
C GLU A 86 66.38 10.48 -14.77
N TYR A 87 66.66 9.21 -14.46
CA TYR A 87 66.51 8.11 -15.41
C TYR A 87 65.06 7.93 -15.87
N PHE A 88 64.08 7.95 -14.97
CA PHE A 88 62.68 7.81 -15.38
C PHE A 88 62.26 8.90 -16.36
N VAL A 89 62.68 10.15 -16.13
CA VAL A 89 62.39 11.28 -17.03
C VAL A 89 63.01 11.08 -18.41
N GLU A 90 64.28 10.63 -18.49
CA GLU A 90 64.93 10.32 -19.77
C GLU A 90 64.26 9.14 -20.50
N HIS A 91 63.86 8.11 -19.76
CA HIS A 91 63.18 6.93 -20.29
C HIS A 91 61.83 7.26 -20.96
N PHE A 92 61.11 8.26 -20.45
CA PHE A 92 59.81 8.66 -21.03
C PHE A 92 59.91 9.45 -22.33
N LYS A 93 61.02 10.15 -22.61
CA LYS A 93 61.16 10.97 -23.83
C LYS A 93 60.86 10.20 -25.14
N PRO A 94 61.45 9.03 -25.41
CA PRO A 94 61.14 8.27 -26.62
C PRO A 94 59.71 7.69 -26.61
N LEU A 95 59.17 7.35 -25.43
CA LEU A 95 57.82 6.83 -25.28
C LEU A 95 56.76 7.89 -25.63
N ILE A 96 56.96 9.14 -25.16
CA ILE A 96 56.07 10.27 -25.46
C ILE A 96 56.08 10.58 -26.95
N ALA A 97 57.26 10.66 -27.57
CA ALA A 97 57.39 10.94 -29.00
C ALA A 97 56.63 9.92 -29.86
N LYS A 98 56.60 8.65 -29.45
CA LYS A 98 55.82 7.61 -30.12
C LYS A 98 54.31 7.74 -29.82
N ALA A 99 53.94 8.00 -28.57
CA ALA A 99 52.54 8.17 -28.16
C ALA A 99 51.87 9.33 -28.92
N GLU A 100 52.57 10.44 -29.16
CA GLU A 100 52.06 11.60 -29.90
C GLU A 100 51.64 11.29 -31.35
N THR A 101 52.23 10.26 -31.97
CA THR A 101 51.90 9.83 -33.34
C THR A 101 50.68 8.92 -33.44
N LEU A 102 50.21 8.37 -32.31
CA LEU A 102 49.13 7.39 -32.26
C LEU A 102 47.80 8.04 -31.86
N GLN A 103 46.69 7.46 -32.32
CA GLN A 103 45.33 7.93 -31.99
C GLN A 103 44.43 6.74 -31.59
N ASP A 104 43.35 7.05 -30.88
CA ASP A 104 42.26 6.11 -30.54
C ASP A 104 42.72 4.77 -29.97
N ILE A 105 42.32 3.66 -30.60
CA ILE A 105 42.56 2.29 -30.11
C ILE A 105 44.05 1.96 -30.11
N ASP A 106 44.80 2.43 -31.10
CA ASP A 106 46.23 2.17 -31.21
C ASP A 106 47.01 2.90 -30.11
N LEU A 107 46.57 4.11 -29.76
CA LEU A 107 47.09 4.84 -28.59
C LEU A 107 46.78 4.10 -27.29
N LEU A 108 45.55 3.59 -27.11
CA LEU A 108 45.16 2.86 -25.91
C LEU A 108 45.94 1.55 -25.75
N ARG A 109 46.10 0.78 -26.83
CA ARG A 109 46.89 -0.46 -26.83
C ARG A 109 48.35 -0.19 -26.49
N TYR A 110 48.92 0.86 -27.09
CA TYR A 110 50.28 1.28 -26.80
C TYR A 110 50.44 1.70 -25.34
N TYR A 111 49.56 2.57 -24.84
CA TYR A 111 49.56 3.01 -23.45
C TYR A 111 49.44 1.84 -22.48
N ALA A 112 48.48 0.93 -22.69
CA ALA A 112 48.25 -0.21 -21.81
C ALA A 112 49.43 -1.19 -21.79
N ALA A 113 50.07 -1.43 -22.95
CA ALA A 113 51.24 -2.29 -23.04
C ALA A 113 52.46 -1.68 -22.34
N GLU A 114 52.72 -0.39 -22.55
CA GLU A 114 53.84 0.29 -21.89
C GLU A 114 53.55 0.50 -20.40
N TRP A 115 52.30 0.70 -19.98
CA TRP A 115 51.90 0.75 -18.57
C TRP A 115 52.17 -0.58 -17.85
N ASP A 116 51.77 -1.71 -18.44
CA ASP A 116 51.98 -3.04 -17.87
C ASP A 116 53.49 -3.37 -17.76
N ARG A 117 54.25 -3.03 -18.80
CA ARG A 117 55.71 -3.16 -18.80
C ARG A 117 56.34 -2.27 -17.73
N TYR A 118 55.98 -0.99 -17.69
CA TYR A 118 56.58 -0.02 -16.78
C TYR A 118 56.26 -0.35 -15.32
N THR A 119 55.01 -0.69 -15.01
CA THR A 119 54.60 -1.03 -13.64
C THR A 119 55.21 -2.36 -13.17
N THR A 120 55.35 -3.34 -14.07
CA THR A 120 56.07 -4.59 -13.79
C THR A 120 57.56 -4.34 -13.54
N GLY A 121 58.23 -3.57 -14.41
CA GLY A 121 59.62 -3.16 -14.23
C GLY A 121 59.83 -2.38 -12.92
N ALA A 122 58.94 -1.43 -12.61
CA ALA A 122 58.96 -0.66 -11.38
C ALA A 122 58.81 -1.55 -10.13
N ASN A 123 58.02 -2.63 -10.18
CA ASN A 123 57.92 -3.60 -9.10
C ASN A 123 59.25 -4.35 -8.87
N PHE A 124 59.95 -4.74 -9.94
CA PHE A 124 61.28 -5.34 -9.84
C PHE A 124 62.31 -4.33 -9.31
N LEU A 125 62.28 -3.08 -9.77
CA LEU A 125 63.12 -2.01 -9.23
C LEU A 125 62.83 -1.76 -7.75
N ASN A 126 61.57 -1.77 -7.34
CA ASN A 126 61.21 -1.58 -5.93
C ASN A 126 61.82 -2.67 -5.04
N ARG A 127 61.90 -3.91 -5.53
CA ARG A 127 62.59 -5.01 -4.86
C ARG A 127 64.11 -4.83 -4.89
N LEU A 128 64.67 -4.36 -6.01
CA LEU A 128 66.11 -4.10 -6.16
C LEU A 128 66.60 -3.04 -5.16
N PHE A 129 65.81 -1.98 -4.98
CA PHE A 129 66.10 -0.87 -4.07
C PHE A 129 65.48 -1.05 -2.67
N THR A 130 65.16 -2.30 -2.25
CA THR A 130 64.54 -2.57 -0.93
C THR A 130 65.34 -1.97 0.23
N TYR A 131 66.68 -1.99 0.18
CA TYR A 131 67.51 -1.39 1.22
C TYR A 131 67.33 0.13 1.29
N LEU A 132 67.30 0.81 0.13
CA LEU A 132 67.04 2.25 0.04
C LEU A 132 65.63 2.58 0.58
N ASN A 133 64.62 1.80 0.20
CA ASN A 133 63.24 1.93 0.68
C ASN A 133 63.12 1.77 2.20
N ARG A 134 63.78 0.75 2.78
CA ARG A 134 63.64 0.41 4.20
C ARG A 134 64.33 1.38 5.14
N TYR A 135 65.48 1.90 4.75
CA TYR A 135 66.34 2.69 5.63
C TYR A 135 66.35 4.18 5.29
N TRP A 136 66.57 4.57 4.03
CA TRP A 136 66.66 5.98 3.66
C TRP A 136 65.28 6.61 3.45
N VAL A 137 64.43 6.03 2.58
CA VAL A 137 63.09 6.57 2.28
C VAL A 137 62.24 6.65 3.55
N LYS A 138 62.25 5.59 4.38
CA LYS A 138 61.51 5.58 5.65
C LYS A 138 61.93 6.71 6.58
N ARG A 139 63.25 6.91 6.74
CA ARG A 139 63.80 7.95 7.60
C ARG A 139 63.47 9.36 7.11
N GLU A 140 63.62 9.63 5.81
CA GLU A 140 63.31 10.94 5.23
C GLU A 140 61.82 11.30 5.37
N ARG A 141 60.94 10.31 5.30
CA ARG A 141 59.51 10.48 5.55
C ARG A 141 59.22 10.73 7.04
N ASP A 142 59.90 10.03 7.95
CA ASP A 142 59.82 10.24 9.40
C ASP A 142 60.36 11.64 9.80
N GLU A 143 61.34 12.17 9.06
CA GLU A 143 61.88 13.54 9.20
C GLU A 143 60.97 14.62 8.56
N GLY A 144 59.81 14.25 8.03
CA GLY A 144 58.76 15.17 7.58
C GLY A 144 58.77 15.52 6.09
N LYS A 145 59.64 14.92 5.27
CA LYS A 145 59.63 15.15 3.81
C LYS A 145 58.58 14.28 3.12
N LYS A 146 57.41 14.88 2.87
CA LYS A 146 56.25 14.20 2.26
C LYS A 146 56.39 13.89 0.77
N THR A 147 57.39 14.45 0.09
CA THR A 147 57.64 14.26 -1.35
C THR A 147 58.56 13.10 -1.68
N VAL A 148 59.07 12.39 -0.66
CA VAL A 148 59.95 11.23 -0.84
C VAL A 148 59.11 9.95 -0.72
N TYR A 149 59.03 9.23 -1.82
CA TYR A 149 58.23 8.01 -1.96
C TYR A 149 59.11 6.76 -2.07
N GLN A 150 58.55 5.59 -1.75
CA GLN A 150 59.19 4.32 -2.11
C GLN A 150 59.37 4.23 -3.63
N VAL A 151 60.35 3.47 -4.10
CA VAL A 151 60.70 3.42 -5.53
C VAL A 151 59.51 3.09 -6.44
N TYR A 152 58.60 2.19 -6.03
CA TYR A 152 57.38 1.93 -6.81
C TYR A 152 56.46 3.15 -6.91
N THR A 153 56.15 3.79 -5.78
CA THR A 153 55.33 5.00 -5.73
C THR A 153 56.00 6.20 -6.42
N LEU A 154 57.33 6.31 -6.36
CA LEU A 154 58.10 7.27 -7.15
C LEU A 154 57.89 7.03 -8.63
N ALA A 155 58.01 5.77 -9.10
CA ALA A 155 57.78 5.43 -10.49
C ALA A 155 56.36 5.82 -10.95
N LEU A 156 55.35 5.58 -10.11
CA LEU A 156 53.96 6.02 -10.39
C LEU A 156 53.83 7.55 -10.45
N SER A 157 54.46 8.29 -9.53
CA SER A 157 54.48 9.76 -9.56
C SER A 157 55.18 10.28 -10.82
N GLN A 158 56.30 9.68 -11.21
CA GLN A 158 57.05 10.08 -12.40
C GLN A 158 56.24 9.78 -13.67
N TRP A 159 55.58 8.62 -13.73
CA TRP A 159 54.65 8.32 -14.83
C TRP A 159 53.51 9.32 -14.90
N LYS A 160 52.90 9.68 -13.76
CA LYS A 160 51.84 10.69 -13.68
C LYS A 160 52.31 12.02 -14.27
N ASP A 161 53.41 12.56 -13.75
CA ASP A 161 53.82 13.94 -14.02
C ASP A 161 54.43 14.12 -15.41
N PHE A 162 55.22 13.14 -15.87
CA PHE A 162 56.02 13.28 -17.10
C PHE A 162 55.45 12.56 -18.31
N PHE A 163 54.66 11.49 -18.13
CA PHE A 163 54.08 10.72 -19.23
C PHE A 163 52.56 10.94 -19.36
N PHE A 164 51.80 10.56 -18.33
CA PHE A 164 50.34 10.62 -18.32
C PHE A 164 49.82 12.05 -18.50
N LEU A 165 50.24 13.00 -17.65
CA LEU A 165 49.77 14.38 -17.73
C LEU A 165 50.14 15.02 -19.08
N LYS A 166 51.27 14.69 -19.69
CA LYS A 166 51.61 15.22 -21.02
C LYS A 166 50.65 14.74 -22.11
N ILE A 167 50.32 13.46 -22.12
CA ILE A 167 49.36 12.88 -23.08
C ILE A 167 47.94 13.38 -22.81
N GLN A 168 47.60 13.61 -21.53
CA GLN A 168 46.27 14.02 -21.10
C GLN A 168 46.02 15.53 -21.25
N THR A 169 47.02 16.38 -21.03
CA THR A 169 46.89 17.85 -21.12
C THR A 169 46.74 18.31 -22.57
N ASP A 170 47.30 17.57 -23.53
CA ASP A 170 47.12 17.80 -24.96
C ASP A 170 45.80 17.15 -25.47
N ASN A 171 44.69 17.87 -25.34
CA ASN A 171 43.34 17.50 -25.80
C ASN A 171 42.69 16.27 -25.14
N ALA A 172 43.15 15.82 -23.96
CA ALA A 172 42.62 14.64 -23.29
C ALA A 172 42.53 13.41 -24.22
N LYS A 173 43.54 13.21 -25.08
CA LYS A 173 43.55 12.18 -26.12
C LYS A 173 43.25 10.79 -25.56
N LEU A 174 43.80 10.46 -24.39
CA LEU A 174 43.61 9.17 -23.73
C LEU A 174 42.17 8.99 -23.23
N THR A 175 41.66 9.93 -22.43
CA THR A 175 40.27 9.88 -21.96
C THR A 175 39.28 9.90 -23.14
N GLY A 176 39.48 10.77 -24.12
CA GLY A 176 38.62 10.86 -25.30
C GLY A 176 38.56 9.55 -26.10
N ALA A 177 39.68 8.83 -26.24
CA ALA A 177 39.70 7.52 -26.88
C ALA A 177 38.90 6.48 -26.08
N VAL A 178 39.03 6.46 -24.75
CA VAL A 178 38.23 5.57 -23.89
C VAL A 178 36.74 5.89 -23.98
N LEU A 179 36.37 7.17 -23.92
CA LEU A 179 34.97 7.60 -24.05
C LEU A 179 34.36 7.23 -25.40
N ARG A 180 35.13 7.32 -26.50
CA ARG A 180 34.68 6.87 -27.83
C ARG A 180 34.43 5.36 -27.88
N LEU A 181 35.29 4.54 -27.27
CA LEU A 181 35.04 3.09 -27.17
C LEU A 181 33.79 2.79 -26.34
N ILE A 182 33.60 3.49 -25.22
CA ILE A 182 32.39 3.32 -24.41
C ILE A 182 31.14 3.72 -25.22
N ALA A 183 31.20 4.80 -26.01
CA ALA A 183 30.10 5.22 -26.88
C ALA A 183 29.81 4.19 -27.99
N GLN A 184 30.83 3.61 -28.62
CA GLN A 184 30.69 2.50 -29.57
C GLN A 184 29.99 1.28 -28.92
N GLN A 185 30.38 0.94 -27.69
CA GLN A 185 29.71 -0.12 -26.95
C GLN A 185 28.23 0.18 -26.67
N ARG A 186 27.88 1.43 -26.34
CA ARG A 186 26.47 1.84 -26.15
C ARG A 186 25.64 1.70 -27.43
N ASN A 187 26.28 1.87 -28.59
CA ASN A 187 25.68 1.66 -29.91
C ASN A 187 25.61 0.18 -30.32
N GLY A 188 26.08 -0.74 -29.48
CA GLY A 188 26.00 -2.19 -29.71
C GLY A 188 27.25 -2.82 -30.32
N GLU A 189 28.35 -2.06 -30.48
CA GLU A 189 29.61 -2.60 -31.00
C GLU A 189 30.39 -3.38 -29.94
N THR A 190 31.11 -4.42 -30.35
CA THR A 190 31.97 -5.20 -29.47
C THR A 190 33.31 -4.50 -29.25
N ILE A 191 33.60 -4.14 -28.00
CA ILE A 191 34.87 -3.51 -27.60
C ILE A 191 35.74 -4.44 -26.76
N ASP A 192 37.05 -4.18 -26.74
CA ASP A 192 37.99 -4.82 -25.82
C ASP A 192 37.83 -4.23 -24.40
N GLN A 193 36.98 -4.88 -23.60
CA GLN A 193 36.70 -4.49 -22.21
C GLN A 193 37.95 -4.60 -21.32
N GLY A 194 38.87 -5.52 -21.64
CA GLY A 194 40.12 -5.69 -20.89
C GLY A 194 41.05 -4.50 -21.08
N LEU A 195 41.11 -3.96 -22.31
CA LEU A 195 41.87 -2.76 -22.61
C LEU A 195 41.34 -1.54 -21.85
N VAL A 196 40.01 -1.31 -21.87
CA VAL A 196 39.39 -0.20 -21.12
C VAL A 196 39.66 -0.33 -19.63
N LYS A 197 39.49 -1.52 -19.07
CA LYS A 197 39.76 -1.79 -17.66
C LYS A 197 41.20 -1.46 -17.28
N LYS A 198 42.18 -1.94 -18.04
CA LYS A 198 43.61 -1.67 -17.78
C LYS A 198 43.92 -0.18 -17.79
N VAL A 199 43.38 0.54 -18.77
CA VAL A 199 43.57 1.98 -18.89
C VAL A 199 42.91 2.70 -17.72
N VAL A 200 41.66 2.38 -17.37
CA VAL A 200 40.93 2.96 -16.23
C VAL A 200 41.62 2.67 -14.89
N ASP A 201 42.06 1.43 -14.65
CA ASP A 201 42.80 1.02 -13.45
C ASP A 201 44.13 1.79 -13.32
N SER A 202 44.74 2.22 -14.44
CA SER A 202 45.90 3.11 -14.43
C SER A 202 45.54 4.48 -13.84
N PHE A 203 44.43 5.11 -14.22
CA PHE A 203 43.99 6.39 -13.63
C PHE A 203 43.78 6.29 -12.11
N VAL A 204 43.27 5.15 -11.63
CA VAL A 204 43.10 4.87 -10.19
C VAL A 204 44.46 4.72 -9.51
N SER A 205 45.38 3.96 -10.11
CA SER A 205 46.71 3.68 -9.55
C SER A 205 47.62 4.91 -9.50
N LEU A 206 47.37 5.92 -10.36
CA LEU A 206 48.13 7.16 -10.41
C LEU A 206 47.72 8.18 -9.33
N GLY A 207 46.64 7.91 -8.59
CA GLY A 207 46.27 8.74 -7.45
C GLY A 207 47.14 8.43 -6.23
N LEU A 208 47.90 9.42 -5.77
CA LEU A 208 48.81 9.31 -4.63
C LEU A 208 48.38 10.28 -3.51
N ASP A 209 48.18 9.78 -2.29
CA ASP A 209 47.95 10.63 -1.11
C ASP A 209 49.30 11.05 -0.50
N SER A 210 49.53 12.36 -0.43
CA SER A 210 50.77 12.95 0.12
C SER A 210 51.00 12.65 1.61
N ALA A 211 49.96 12.28 2.36
CA ALA A 211 50.05 11.90 3.76
C ALA A 211 50.26 10.39 3.94
N ASP A 212 49.57 9.57 3.15
CA ASP A 212 49.65 8.11 3.21
C ASP A 212 49.78 7.46 1.82
N PRO A 213 50.98 7.05 1.41
CA PRO A 213 51.23 6.39 0.13
C PRO A 213 50.46 5.08 -0.07
N ASN A 214 49.97 4.46 1.00
CA ASN A 214 49.22 3.19 0.94
C ASN A 214 47.70 3.40 0.86
N LYS A 215 47.22 4.64 0.96
CA LYS A 215 45.81 4.96 0.90
C LYS A 215 45.42 5.29 -0.54
N GLU A 216 44.38 4.63 -1.04
CA GLU A 216 43.81 4.93 -2.36
C GLU A 216 43.34 6.39 -2.42
N CYS A 217 43.95 7.13 -3.34
CA CYS A 217 43.54 8.48 -3.71
C CYS A 217 42.92 8.41 -5.11
N LEU A 218 41.74 9.00 -5.29
CA LEU A 218 41.01 8.91 -6.56
C LEU A 218 41.00 10.23 -7.32
N ASP A 219 41.82 11.21 -6.93
CA ASP A 219 41.76 12.56 -7.48
C ASP A 219 42.05 12.58 -8.99
N VAL A 220 43.07 11.82 -9.42
CA VAL A 220 43.43 11.67 -10.85
C VAL A 220 42.31 11.00 -11.65
N TYR A 221 41.71 9.95 -11.09
CA TYR A 221 40.57 9.27 -11.68
C TYR A 221 39.36 10.21 -11.79
N LYS A 222 39.06 10.95 -10.72
CA LYS A 222 37.94 11.88 -10.62
C LYS A 222 38.03 13.01 -11.64
N GLU A 223 39.18 13.66 -11.68
CA GLU A 223 39.43 14.85 -12.50
C GLU A 223 39.53 14.49 -13.99
N HIS A 224 40.33 13.49 -14.34
CA HIS A 224 40.67 13.22 -15.74
C HIS A 224 39.80 12.17 -16.41
N PHE A 225 39.04 11.37 -15.65
CA PHE A 225 38.18 10.33 -16.20
C PHE A 225 36.73 10.44 -15.74
N GLU A 226 36.45 10.40 -14.43
CA GLU A 226 35.08 10.34 -13.90
C GLU A 226 34.23 11.55 -14.33
N ALA A 227 34.72 12.78 -14.13
CA ALA A 227 33.98 13.97 -14.51
C ALA A 227 33.71 14.07 -16.03
N PRO A 228 34.71 13.89 -16.93
CA PRO A 228 34.46 13.82 -18.37
C PRO A 228 33.55 12.67 -18.79
N PHE A 229 33.66 11.51 -18.12
CA PHE A 229 32.82 10.35 -18.39
C PHE A 229 31.36 10.60 -18.03
N LEU A 230 31.09 11.20 -16.87
CA LEU A 230 29.74 11.56 -16.44
C LEU A 230 29.12 12.60 -17.38
N ASP A 231 29.86 13.64 -17.77
CA ASP A 231 29.39 14.66 -18.72
C ASP A 231 29.09 14.08 -20.12
N ALA A 232 30.00 13.26 -20.66
CA ALA A 232 29.78 12.58 -21.94
C ALA A 232 28.59 11.61 -21.88
N THR A 233 28.33 10.98 -20.72
CA THR A 233 27.19 10.09 -20.50
C THR A 233 25.88 10.86 -20.45
N GLU A 234 25.85 11.99 -19.74
CA GLU A 234 24.70 12.90 -19.67
C GLU A 234 24.31 13.40 -21.07
N GLN A 235 25.29 13.89 -21.84
CA GLN A 235 25.05 14.38 -23.21
C GLN A 235 24.60 13.26 -24.16
N TYR A 236 25.18 12.06 -24.06
CA TYR A 236 24.79 10.91 -24.87
C TYR A 236 23.33 10.53 -24.62
N TYR A 237 22.95 10.33 -23.35
CA TYR A 237 21.59 9.92 -23.01
C TYR A 237 20.55 11.00 -23.24
N LYS A 238 20.93 12.28 -23.12
CA LYS A 238 20.02 13.37 -23.47
C LYS A 238 19.66 13.33 -24.96
N LYS A 239 20.67 13.21 -25.82
CA LYS A 239 20.46 13.09 -27.27
C LYS A 239 19.73 11.80 -27.65
N GLU A 240 20.06 10.66 -27.04
CA GLU A 240 19.40 9.38 -27.31
C GLU A 240 17.93 9.41 -26.87
N SER A 241 17.63 9.87 -25.66
CA SER A 241 16.26 9.92 -25.12
C SER A 241 15.36 10.85 -25.93
N ASP A 242 15.81 12.07 -26.24
CA ASP A 242 15.07 13.03 -27.06
C ASP A 242 14.78 12.47 -28.46
N SER A 243 15.79 11.87 -29.11
CA SER A 243 15.61 11.25 -30.43
C SER A 243 14.67 10.06 -30.38
N PHE A 244 14.75 9.23 -29.34
CA PHE A 244 13.94 8.02 -29.23
C PHE A 244 12.47 8.35 -28.95
N LEU A 245 12.21 9.29 -28.04
CA LEU A 245 10.86 9.76 -27.71
C LEU A 245 10.17 10.46 -28.88
N SER A 246 10.93 11.10 -29.79
CA SER A 246 10.35 11.72 -30.98
C SER A 246 9.80 10.71 -32.01
N GLN A 247 10.22 9.45 -31.95
CA GLN A 247 9.91 8.42 -32.95
C GLN A 247 9.10 7.24 -32.41
N ASN A 248 9.10 7.03 -31.09
CA ASN A 248 8.55 5.83 -30.45
C ASN A 248 7.55 6.17 -29.34
N SER A 249 6.82 5.16 -28.88
CA SER A 249 5.87 5.31 -27.78
C SER A 249 6.58 5.44 -26.43
N VAL A 250 5.89 6.01 -25.43
CA VAL A 250 6.39 6.07 -24.06
C VAL A 250 6.61 4.66 -23.49
N SER A 251 5.77 3.68 -23.81
CA SER A 251 5.95 2.28 -23.36
C SER A 251 7.27 1.67 -23.86
N ASP A 252 7.65 1.94 -25.12
CA ASP A 252 8.94 1.49 -25.66
C ASP A 252 10.11 2.22 -24.99
N TYR A 253 9.92 3.50 -24.67
CA TYR A 253 10.92 4.28 -23.95
C TYR A 253 11.15 3.76 -22.53
N LEU A 254 10.11 3.35 -21.80
CA LEU A 254 10.25 2.76 -20.46
C LEU A 254 11.12 1.50 -20.48
N LYS A 255 10.92 0.62 -21.47
CA LYS A 255 11.76 -0.58 -21.67
C LYS A 255 13.21 -0.17 -21.98
N LYS A 256 13.39 0.79 -22.88
CA LYS A 256 14.72 1.28 -23.27
C LYS A 256 15.46 1.90 -22.09
N ALA A 257 14.79 2.72 -21.28
CA ALA A 257 15.37 3.35 -20.10
C ALA A 257 15.77 2.31 -19.03
N GLU A 258 14.95 1.30 -18.79
CA GLU A 258 15.26 0.18 -17.90
C GLU A 258 16.51 -0.59 -18.37
N ASP A 259 16.57 -0.95 -19.65
CA ASP A 259 17.71 -1.65 -20.23
C ASP A 259 18.99 -0.81 -20.16
N ARG A 260 18.92 0.49 -20.46
CA ARG A 260 20.08 1.39 -20.40
C ARG A 260 20.61 1.56 -18.98
N LEU A 261 19.75 1.66 -17.97
CA LEU A 261 20.17 1.72 -16.57
C LEU A 261 20.89 0.43 -16.16
N ARG A 262 20.35 -0.74 -16.54
CA ARG A 262 21.00 -2.03 -16.28
C ARG A 262 22.36 -2.14 -16.98
N GLU A 263 22.46 -1.71 -18.24
CA GLU A 263 23.72 -1.71 -18.98
C GLU A 263 24.79 -0.82 -18.33
N GLU A 264 24.43 0.35 -17.79
CA GLU A 264 25.37 1.21 -17.06
C GLU A 264 25.77 0.64 -15.70
N GLU A 265 24.87 -0.02 -14.98
CA GLU A 265 25.22 -0.76 -13.76
C GLU A 265 26.21 -1.90 -14.06
N ASP A 266 25.95 -2.71 -15.09
CA ASP A 266 26.85 -3.78 -15.55
C ASP A 266 28.21 -3.22 -15.99
N ARG A 267 28.23 -2.03 -16.61
CA ARG A 267 29.46 -1.37 -17.05
C ARG A 267 30.36 -1.02 -15.87
N VAL A 268 29.77 -0.58 -14.76
CA VAL A 268 30.52 -0.30 -13.54
C VAL A 268 31.19 -1.57 -13.00
N GLU A 269 30.49 -2.70 -13.02
CA GLU A 269 31.05 -3.98 -12.53
C GLU A 269 32.19 -4.52 -13.38
N ARG A 270 32.18 -4.24 -14.68
CA ARG A 270 33.17 -4.78 -15.62
C ARG A 270 34.50 -4.03 -15.55
N TYR A 271 34.47 -2.69 -15.62
CA TYR A 271 35.69 -1.91 -15.83
C TYR A 271 35.73 -0.49 -15.24
N LEU A 272 34.75 -0.08 -14.41
CA LEU A 272 34.82 1.21 -13.70
C LEU A 272 35.07 1.01 -12.20
N HIS A 273 35.46 2.08 -11.52
CA HIS A 273 35.62 2.06 -10.08
C HIS A 273 34.25 2.02 -9.38
N THR A 274 34.15 1.28 -8.26
CA THR A 274 32.87 1.06 -7.55
C THR A 274 32.22 2.34 -7.02
N LYS A 275 33.02 3.35 -6.65
CA LYS A 275 32.52 4.65 -6.19
C LYS A 275 31.79 5.45 -7.28
N THR A 276 32.11 5.21 -8.54
CA THR A 276 31.46 5.86 -9.69
C THR A 276 30.01 5.42 -9.86
N ARG A 277 29.63 4.25 -9.31
CA ARG A 277 28.26 3.71 -9.40
C ARG A 277 27.22 4.74 -8.98
N LYS A 278 27.41 5.37 -7.82
CA LYS A 278 26.40 6.26 -7.23
C LYS A 278 26.20 7.52 -8.08
N GLU A 279 27.29 8.13 -8.53
CA GLU A 279 27.24 9.37 -9.31
C GLU A 279 26.75 9.11 -10.74
N LEU A 280 27.19 8.02 -11.37
CA LEU A 280 26.74 7.60 -12.70
C LEU A 280 25.24 7.31 -12.72
N ILE A 281 24.75 6.46 -11.82
CA ILE A 281 23.33 6.09 -11.79
C ILE A 281 22.47 7.31 -11.46
N SER A 282 22.90 8.17 -10.53
CA SER A 282 22.18 9.42 -10.25
C SER A 282 22.08 10.35 -11.47
N LYS A 283 23.14 10.44 -12.28
CA LYS A 283 23.14 11.19 -13.55
C LYS A 283 22.23 10.56 -14.60
N CYS A 284 22.27 9.23 -14.76
CA CYS A 284 21.38 8.52 -15.67
C CYS A 284 19.91 8.66 -15.24
N GLU A 285 19.60 8.57 -13.95
CA GLU A 285 18.25 8.77 -13.41
C GLU A 285 17.75 10.21 -13.66
N HIS A 286 18.63 11.22 -13.55
CA HIS A 286 18.29 12.59 -13.88
C HIS A 286 17.90 12.75 -15.35
N VAL A 287 18.73 12.27 -16.28
CA VAL A 287 18.53 12.47 -17.73
C VAL A 287 17.43 11.57 -18.28
N LEU A 288 17.45 10.28 -17.96
CA LEU A 288 16.52 9.31 -18.56
C LEU A 288 15.14 9.35 -17.92
N ILE A 289 15.04 9.71 -16.64
CA ILE A 289 13.78 9.65 -15.90
C ILE A 289 13.29 11.04 -15.52
N ARG A 290 14.11 11.88 -14.88
CA ARG A 290 13.63 13.17 -14.31
C ARG A 290 13.25 14.18 -15.39
N GLU A 291 14.06 14.35 -16.43
CA GLU A 291 13.76 15.28 -17.54
C GLU A 291 12.48 14.88 -18.30
N HIS A 292 12.16 13.59 -18.36
CA HIS A 292 11.02 13.03 -19.11
C HIS A 292 9.84 12.61 -18.23
N ALA A 293 9.86 12.95 -16.93
CA ALA A 293 8.88 12.48 -15.96
C ALA A 293 7.45 12.95 -16.27
N GLU A 294 7.28 14.19 -16.73
CA GLU A 294 5.96 14.75 -17.06
C GLU A 294 5.28 13.95 -18.19
N MET A 295 6.01 13.63 -19.25
CA MET A 295 5.50 12.84 -20.37
C MET A 295 5.11 11.41 -19.94
N MET A 296 5.94 10.78 -19.08
CA MET A 296 5.59 9.48 -18.48
C MET A 296 4.29 9.58 -17.69
N GLN A 297 4.13 10.61 -16.86
CA GLN A 297 2.93 10.84 -16.05
C GLN A 297 1.68 11.11 -16.90
N GLU A 298 1.80 11.75 -18.05
CA GLU A 298 0.67 11.95 -18.98
C GLU A 298 0.21 10.62 -19.60
N SER A 299 1.17 9.77 -20.00
CA SER A 299 0.87 8.45 -20.58
C SER A 299 0.26 7.47 -19.57
N PHE A 300 0.46 7.69 -18.27
CA PHE A 300 -0.01 6.79 -17.20
C PHE A 300 -1.52 6.53 -17.24
N GLN A 301 -2.33 7.53 -17.62
CA GLN A 301 -3.78 7.35 -17.71
C GLN A 301 -4.15 6.30 -18.76
N ASN A 302 -3.51 6.35 -19.93
CA ASN A 302 -3.76 5.38 -20.99
C ASN A 302 -3.33 3.97 -20.55
N LEU A 303 -2.22 3.84 -19.84
CA LEU A 303 -1.75 2.54 -19.33
C LEU A 303 -2.74 1.93 -18.34
N LEU A 304 -3.39 2.74 -17.50
CA LEU A 304 -4.46 2.31 -16.59
C LEU A 304 -5.72 1.92 -17.35
N ASP A 305 -6.13 2.71 -18.35
CA ASP A 305 -7.36 2.47 -19.10
C ASP A 305 -7.30 1.20 -19.97
N PHE A 306 -6.11 0.83 -20.45
CA PHE A 306 -5.86 -0.39 -21.24
C PHE A 306 -5.28 -1.56 -20.44
N ASP A 307 -5.23 -1.48 -19.11
CA ASP A 307 -4.75 -2.55 -18.21
C ASP A 307 -3.33 -3.07 -18.56
N GLN A 308 -2.41 -2.16 -18.94
CA GLN A 308 -1.04 -2.52 -19.32
C GLN A 308 -0.13 -2.72 -18.10
N ASP A 309 -0.38 -3.81 -17.35
CA ASP A 309 0.28 -4.11 -16.07
C ASP A 309 1.82 -4.10 -16.12
N GLU A 310 2.44 -4.65 -17.17
CA GLU A 310 3.90 -4.68 -17.25
C GLU A 310 4.50 -3.28 -17.42
N ASP A 311 3.88 -2.43 -18.24
CA ASP A 311 4.35 -1.07 -18.47
C ASP A 311 4.09 -0.18 -17.24
N LEU A 312 2.99 -0.43 -16.51
CA LEU A 312 2.75 0.16 -15.18
C LEU A 312 3.84 -0.23 -14.17
N GLN A 313 4.28 -1.49 -14.16
CA GLN A 313 5.39 -1.95 -13.31
C GLN A 313 6.70 -1.26 -13.66
N ARG A 314 7.03 -1.16 -14.95
CA ARG A 314 8.23 -0.45 -15.43
C ARG A 314 8.19 1.03 -15.05
N MET A 315 7.06 1.69 -15.28
CA MET A 315 6.86 3.09 -14.92
C MET A 315 7.02 3.31 -13.41
N TYR A 316 6.43 2.44 -12.58
CA TYR A 316 6.61 2.49 -11.13
C TYR A 316 8.08 2.26 -10.72
N ALA A 317 8.76 1.27 -11.31
CA ALA A 317 10.15 0.96 -10.99
C ALA A 317 11.11 2.10 -11.35
N LEU A 318 10.83 2.83 -12.44
CA LEU A 318 11.62 3.99 -12.85
C LEU A 318 11.32 5.23 -11.99
N LEU A 319 10.04 5.60 -11.83
CA LEU A 319 9.66 6.82 -11.09
C LEU A 319 9.83 6.70 -9.58
N SER A 320 9.88 5.48 -9.01
CA SER A 320 10.21 5.26 -7.59
C SER A 320 11.66 5.59 -7.24
N ARG A 321 12.56 5.67 -8.24
CA ARG A 321 13.95 6.09 -8.05
C ARG A 321 14.08 7.60 -7.82
N ILE A 322 13.11 8.38 -8.27
CA ILE A 322 13.12 9.84 -8.11
C ILE A 322 12.37 10.25 -6.84
N PRO A 323 12.95 11.12 -5.99
CA PRO A 323 12.20 11.77 -4.92
C PRO A 323 10.97 12.51 -5.48
N GLU A 324 9.79 12.26 -4.90
CA GLU A 324 8.51 12.86 -5.32
C GLU A 324 7.94 12.40 -6.69
N GLY A 325 8.62 11.49 -7.40
CA GLY A 325 8.15 10.99 -8.71
C GLY A 325 6.82 10.22 -8.66
N LEU A 326 6.49 9.61 -7.50
CA LEU A 326 5.29 8.80 -7.31
C LEU A 326 4.03 9.61 -6.95
N GLU A 327 4.17 10.83 -6.42
CA GLU A 327 3.03 11.59 -5.91
C GLU A 327 2.02 11.98 -7.02
N PRO A 328 2.46 12.42 -8.22
CA PRO A 328 1.54 12.65 -9.35
C PRO A 328 0.82 11.38 -9.81
N LEU A 329 1.52 10.23 -9.82
CA LEU A 329 0.94 8.94 -10.20
C LEU A 329 -0.16 8.51 -9.23
N ARG A 330 0.08 8.65 -7.91
CA ARG A 330 -0.91 8.35 -6.87
C ARG A 330 -2.18 9.17 -7.05
N LYS A 331 -2.06 10.47 -7.32
CA LYS A 331 -3.21 11.36 -7.60
C LYS A 331 -3.96 10.97 -8.86
N ARG A 332 -3.27 10.63 -9.96
CA ARG A 332 -3.91 10.15 -11.19
C ARG A 332 -4.62 8.81 -10.97
N PHE A 333 -3.99 7.89 -10.24
CA PHE A 333 -4.59 6.61 -9.87
C PHE A 333 -5.84 6.81 -9.00
N GLU A 334 -5.79 7.67 -7.98
CA GLU A 334 -6.96 8.05 -7.17
C GLU A 334 -8.12 8.54 -8.06
N GLY A 335 -7.82 9.42 -9.02
CA GLY A 335 -8.80 9.92 -10.00
C GLY A 335 -9.38 8.84 -10.91
N HIS A 336 -8.55 7.95 -11.46
CA HIS A 336 -8.98 6.83 -12.29
C HIS A 336 -9.90 5.87 -11.52
N VAL A 337 -9.50 5.46 -10.30
CA VAL A 337 -10.31 4.56 -9.45
C VAL A 337 -11.66 5.19 -9.14
N LYS A 338 -11.68 6.48 -8.78
CA LYS A 338 -12.92 7.23 -8.54
C LYS A 338 -13.83 7.23 -9.76
N GLN A 339 -13.29 7.57 -10.93
CA GLN A 339 -14.07 7.62 -12.17
C GLN A 339 -14.59 6.24 -12.58
N SER A 340 -13.78 5.19 -12.41
CA SER A 340 -14.15 3.80 -12.67
C SER A 340 -15.33 3.37 -11.79
N GLY A 341 -15.27 3.66 -10.49
CA GLY A 341 -16.37 3.40 -9.54
C GLY A 341 -17.66 4.14 -9.89
N LEU A 342 -17.56 5.45 -10.18
CA LEU A 342 -18.72 6.27 -10.58
C LEU A 342 -19.35 5.78 -11.88
N THR A 343 -18.54 5.39 -12.86
CA THR A 343 -19.00 4.89 -14.16
C THR A 343 -19.69 3.53 -14.01
N ALA A 344 -19.15 2.63 -13.20
CA ALA A 344 -19.75 1.32 -12.92
C ALA A 344 -21.16 1.46 -12.34
N ILE A 345 -21.36 2.37 -11.39
CA ILE A 345 -22.69 2.63 -10.79
C ILE A 345 -23.62 3.37 -11.76
N SER A 346 -23.10 4.32 -12.52
CA SER A 346 -23.91 5.07 -13.51
C SER A 346 -24.49 4.13 -14.58
N LYS A 347 -23.72 3.10 -15.01
CA LYS A 347 -24.20 2.05 -15.92
C LYS A 347 -25.37 1.24 -15.35
N LEU A 348 -25.38 0.99 -14.04
CA LEU A 348 -26.46 0.24 -13.38
C LEU A 348 -27.73 1.09 -13.17
N VAL A 349 -27.57 2.38 -12.90
CA VAL A 349 -28.67 3.31 -12.63
C VAL A 349 -29.36 3.79 -13.92
N GLY A 350 -28.63 3.79 -15.05
CA GLY A 350 -29.08 4.34 -16.33
C GLY A 350 -28.85 5.85 -16.42
N GLU A 351 -28.62 6.36 -17.64
CA GLU A 351 -28.43 7.79 -17.91
C GLU A 351 -29.71 8.55 -17.53
N GLY A 352 -29.70 9.25 -16.39
CA GLY A 352 -30.83 10.06 -15.90
C GLY A 352 -31.53 9.59 -14.61
N GLY A 353 -31.10 8.48 -14.00
CA GLY A 353 -31.62 8.08 -12.68
C GLY A 353 -32.92 7.28 -12.69
N GLU A 354 -33.34 6.75 -13.84
CA GLU A 354 -34.64 6.07 -14.00
C GLU A 354 -34.78 4.80 -13.14
N ASN A 355 -33.67 4.11 -12.82
CA ASN A 355 -33.70 2.84 -12.07
C ASN A 355 -33.29 2.95 -10.58
N ILE A 356 -33.23 4.15 -9.99
CA ILE A 356 -32.80 4.30 -8.58
C ILE A 356 -33.69 3.52 -7.60
N ASP A 357 -35.00 3.49 -7.85
CA ASP A 357 -35.98 2.81 -6.99
C ASP A 357 -36.10 1.30 -7.25
N THR A 358 -35.60 0.82 -8.40
CA THR A 358 -35.63 -0.57 -8.84
C THR A 358 -34.26 -1.25 -8.79
N LEU A 359 -33.23 -0.54 -8.33
CA LEU A 359 -31.86 -1.03 -8.26
C LEU A 359 -31.75 -2.27 -7.39
N ASP A 360 -31.25 -3.36 -7.98
CA ASP A 360 -30.97 -4.59 -7.26
C ASP A 360 -29.77 -4.39 -6.30
N PRO A 361 -29.94 -4.58 -4.98
CA PRO A 361 -28.84 -4.39 -4.04
C PRO A 361 -27.66 -5.35 -4.28
N LYS A 362 -27.90 -6.53 -4.87
CA LYS A 362 -26.82 -7.45 -5.24
C LYS A 362 -25.97 -6.88 -6.37
N ALA A 363 -26.60 -6.53 -7.51
CA ALA A 363 -25.88 -5.94 -8.63
C ALA A 363 -25.07 -4.68 -8.24
N TYR A 364 -25.63 -3.85 -7.36
CA TYR A 364 -24.94 -2.67 -6.82
C TYR A 364 -23.66 -3.03 -6.03
N VAL A 365 -23.76 -3.97 -5.09
CA VAL A 365 -22.62 -4.41 -4.28
C VAL A 365 -21.57 -5.10 -5.14
N ASP A 366 -21.97 -5.96 -6.07
CA ASP A 366 -21.07 -6.68 -6.97
C ASP A 366 -20.25 -5.70 -7.84
N ALA A 367 -20.88 -4.64 -8.36
CA ALA A 367 -20.18 -3.62 -9.14
C ALA A 367 -19.14 -2.83 -8.32
N LEU A 368 -19.45 -2.47 -7.07
CA LEU A 368 -18.48 -1.80 -6.19
C LEU A 368 -17.30 -2.71 -5.85
N LEU A 369 -17.59 -4.00 -5.57
CA LEU A 369 -16.59 -5.00 -5.24
C LEU A 369 -15.66 -5.29 -6.41
N GLU A 370 -16.19 -5.37 -7.63
CA GLU A 370 -15.37 -5.64 -8.81
C GLU A 370 -14.38 -4.50 -9.10
N VAL A 371 -14.84 -3.25 -8.95
CA VAL A 371 -13.95 -2.08 -9.05
C VAL A 371 -12.88 -2.11 -7.96
N HIS A 372 -13.24 -2.42 -6.71
CA HIS A 372 -12.25 -2.55 -5.62
C HIS A 372 -11.25 -3.67 -5.91
N ARG A 373 -11.72 -4.86 -6.31
CA ARG A 373 -10.89 -6.04 -6.59
C ARG A 373 -9.88 -5.76 -7.70
N LYS A 374 -10.35 -5.29 -8.85
CA LYS A 374 -9.49 -4.97 -10.01
C LYS A 374 -8.37 -4.00 -9.62
N ASN A 375 -8.73 -2.90 -8.97
CA ASN A 375 -7.74 -1.88 -8.59
C ASN A 375 -6.81 -2.34 -7.46
N SER A 376 -7.29 -3.16 -6.52
CA SER A 376 -6.46 -3.77 -5.48
C SER A 376 -5.43 -4.75 -6.06
N GLU A 377 -5.81 -5.51 -7.09
CA GLU A 377 -4.91 -6.38 -7.83
C GLU A 377 -3.85 -5.55 -8.57
N THR A 378 -4.23 -4.46 -9.24
CA THR A 378 -3.28 -3.52 -9.86
C THR A 378 -2.29 -2.94 -8.84
N VAL A 379 -2.75 -2.52 -7.65
CA VAL A 379 -1.84 -2.02 -6.60
C VAL A 379 -0.87 -3.09 -6.13
N THR A 380 -1.34 -4.33 -5.97
CA THR A 380 -0.53 -5.43 -5.47
C THR A 380 0.51 -5.87 -6.51
N ARG A 381 0.06 -6.08 -7.75
CA ARG A 381 0.87 -6.61 -8.86
C ARG A 381 1.76 -5.53 -9.45
N SER A 382 1.19 -4.37 -9.76
CA SER A 382 1.86 -3.34 -10.57
C SER A 382 2.64 -2.32 -9.75
N PHE A 383 2.21 -2.06 -8.51
CA PHE A 383 2.86 -1.11 -7.60
C PHE A 383 3.51 -1.76 -6.36
N LYS A 384 3.69 -3.09 -6.36
CA LYS A 384 4.33 -3.86 -5.27
C LYS A 384 3.72 -3.60 -3.88
N ALA A 385 2.40 -3.37 -3.81
CA ALA A 385 1.67 -3.05 -2.59
C ALA A 385 2.21 -1.79 -1.85
N GLU A 386 2.66 -0.78 -2.59
CA GLU A 386 3.13 0.49 -2.03
C GLU A 386 2.03 1.19 -1.22
N ALA A 387 2.39 1.68 -0.03
CA ALA A 387 1.43 2.20 0.94
C ALA A 387 0.68 3.46 0.44
N GLY A 388 1.32 4.33 -0.33
CA GLY A 388 0.70 5.52 -0.90
C GLY A 388 -0.33 5.21 -1.99
N PHE A 389 -0.08 4.22 -2.86
CA PHE A 389 -1.09 3.73 -3.81
C PHE A 389 -2.25 3.02 -3.09
N ALA A 390 -1.98 2.23 -2.05
CA ALA A 390 -3.02 1.63 -1.22
C ALA A 390 -3.87 2.70 -0.50
N ALA A 391 -3.25 3.77 0.00
CA ALA A 391 -3.97 4.90 0.59
C ALA A 391 -4.82 5.66 -0.45
N SER A 392 -4.31 5.78 -1.68
CA SER A 392 -5.04 6.40 -2.80
C SER A 392 -6.26 5.57 -3.21
N LEU A 393 -6.13 4.24 -3.25
CA LEU A 393 -7.24 3.30 -3.43
C LEU A 393 -8.28 3.46 -2.32
N ASP A 394 -7.85 3.41 -1.05
CA ASP A 394 -8.72 3.56 0.12
C ASP A 394 -9.49 4.89 0.09
N LYS A 395 -8.84 5.98 -0.34
CA LYS A 395 -9.45 7.31 -0.43
C LYS A 395 -10.46 7.40 -1.58
N ALA A 396 -10.12 6.88 -2.76
CA ALA A 396 -11.03 6.82 -3.89
C ALA A 396 -12.26 5.94 -3.59
N CYS A 397 -12.07 4.78 -2.96
CA CYS A 397 -13.15 3.89 -2.51
C CYS A 397 -14.10 4.57 -1.53
N ARG A 398 -13.60 5.30 -0.53
CA ARG A 398 -14.47 6.11 0.35
C ARG A 398 -15.29 7.10 -0.43
N GLU A 399 -14.73 7.74 -1.45
CA GLU A 399 -15.47 8.75 -2.19
C GLU A 399 -16.58 8.13 -3.06
N PHE A 400 -16.28 7.16 -3.92
CA PHE A 400 -17.30 6.61 -4.83
C PHE A 400 -18.33 5.71 -4.14
N VAL A 401 -18.00 5.09 -3.00
CA VAL A 401 -18.96 4.30 -2.21
C VAL A 401 -20.01 5.21 -1.57
N ASN A 402 -19.63 6.39 -1.07
CA ASN A 402 -20.57 7.30 -0.41
C ASN A 402 -21.21 8.31 -1.38
N ARG A 403 -20.55 8.64 -2.49
CA ARG A 403 -21.01 9.62 -3.49
C ARG A 403 -20.99 8.99 -4.89
N ASN A 404 -22.17 8.69 -5.43
CA ASN A 404 -22.35 8.10 -6.74
C ASN A 404 -23.76 8.41 -7.30
N ALA A 405 -24.02 7.97 -8.52
CA ALA A 405 -25.29 8.18 -9.19
C ALA A 405 -26.51 7.59 -8.44
N ALA A 406 -26.33 6.53 -7.64
CA ALA A 406 -27.39 5.93 -6.85
C ALA A 406 -27.65 6.69 -5.54
N THR A 407 -26.63 7.31 -4.95
CA THR A 407 -26.76 8.11 -3.72
C THR A 407 -27.24 9.54 -3.97
N GLY A 408 -26.97 10.09 -5.16
CA GLY A 408 -27.27 11.47 -5.49
C GLY A 408 -26.62 12.41 -4.47
N ASN A 409 -27.44 13.19 -3.75
CA ASN A 409 -26.97 14.10 -2.69
C ASN A 409 -26.97 13.47 -1.27
N SER A 410 -27.39 12.20 -1.12
CA SER A 410 -27.56 11.57 0.18
C SER A 410 -26.62 10.38 0.40
N SER A 411 -25.74 10.48 1.41
CA SER A 411 -24.83 9.39 1.81
C SER A 411 -25.52 8.15 2.41
N THR A 412 -26.84 8.20 2.63
CA THR A 412 -27.59 7.16 3.35
C THR A 412 -28.00 5.96 2.48
N LYS A 413 -28.03 6.12 1.15
CA LYS A 413 -28.51 5.07 0.22
C LYS A 413 -27.55 3.89 0.11
N SER A 414 -26.23 4.14 0.09
CA SER A 414 -25.21 3.08 0.05
C SER A 414 -25.27 2.17 1.28
N PRO A 415 -25.24 2.68 2.53
CA PRO A 415 -25.46 1.88 3.73
C PRO A 415 -26.75 1.04 3.68
N GLU A 416 -27.85 1.62 3.21
CA GLU A 416 -29.14 0.92 3.06
C GLU A 416 -29.04 -0.27 2.09
N LEU A 417 -28.48 -0.08 0.91
CA LEU A 417 -28.34 -1.12 -0.10
C LEU A 417 -27.40 -2.25 0.35
N ILE A 418 -26.27 -1.91 0.97
CA ILE A 418 -25.34 -2.90 1.51
C ILE A 418 -26.00 -3.70 2.65
N ALA A 419 -26.78 -3.05 3.53
CA ALA A 419 -27.54 -3.74 4.58
C ALA A 419 -28.63 -4.66 3.99
N LYS A 420 -29.32 -4.24 2.92
CA LYS A 420 -30.28 -5.08 2.19
C LYS A 420 -29.61 -6.28 1.53
N HIS A 421 -28.42 -6.09 0.95
CA HIS A 421 -27.65 -7.20 0.38
C HIS A 421 -27.22 -8.21 1.45
N ALA A 422 -26.72 -7.74 2.61
CA ALA A 422 -26.41 -8.60 3.74
C ALA A 422 -27.64 -9.38 4.24
N ASP A 423 -28.82 -8.75 4.29
CA ASP A 423 -30.08 -9.44 4.62
C ASP A 423 -30.46 -10.52 3.60
N MET A 424 -30.21 -10.30 2.30
CA MET A 424 -30.47 -11.31 1.28
C MET A 424 -29.54 -12.52 1.42
N LEU A 425 -28.27 -12.30 1.73
CA LEU A 425 -27.29 -13.36 1.94
C LEU A 425 -27.65 -14.27 3.11
N LEU A 426 -28.15 -13.68 4.21
CA LEU A 426 -28.43 -14.37 5.47
C LEU A 426 -29.84 -14.99 5.56
N ARG A 427 -30.61 -15.05 4.47
CA ARG A 427 -31.96 -15.68 4.44
C ARG A 427 -31.91 -17.13 3.97
N LYS A 428 -32.75 -18.01 4.57
CA LYS A 428 -32.87 -19.45 4.23
C LYS A 428 -33.11 -19.77 2.75
N ASN A 429 -33.76 -18.86 2.02
CA ASN A 429 -34.08 -19.08 0.59
C ASN A 429 -32.95 -18.63 -0.36
N ASN A 430 -31.78 -18.27 0.17
CA ASN A 430 -30.64 -17.90 -0.64
C ASN A 430 -30.08 -19.14 -1.35
N LYS A 431 -30.41 -19.28 -2.63
CA LYS A 431 -29.90 -20.36 -3.50
C LYS A 431 -28.38 -20.32 -3.70
N MET A 432 -27.70 -19.24 -3.30
CA MET A 432 -26.25 -19.08 -3.46
C MET A 432 -25.42 -19.83 -2.41
N ALA A 433 -26.02 -20.33 -1.32
CA ALA A 433 -25.27 -20.90 -0.20
C ALA A 433 -24.70 -22.32 -0.45
N GLU A 434 -25.09 -23.01 -1.53
CA GLU A 434 -24.62 -24.37 -1.82
C GLU A 434 -23.42 -24.42 -2.80
N GLU A 435 -23.04 -23.31 -3.47
CA GLU A 435 -21.92 -23.30 -4.45
C GLU A 435 -20.79 -22.29 -4.13
N ASP A 436 -21.03 -21.25 -3.31
CA ASP A 436 -20.03 -20.24 -2.90
C ASP A 436 -19.95 -20.14 -1.36
N ASP A 437 -18.75 -19.95 -0.82
CA ASP A 437 -18.52 -19.75 0.62
C ASP A 437 -19.25 -18.49 1.12
N LEU A 438 -20.37 -18.68 1.84
CA LEU A 438 -21.16 -17.61 2.46
C LEU A 438 -20.27 -16.70 3.31
N GLU A 439 -19.27 -17.24 3.99
CA GLU A 439 -18.31 -16.49 4.80
C GLU A 439 -17.46 -15.55 3.92
N GLY A 440 -17.03 -16.02 2.75
CA GLY A 440 -16.37 -15.21 1.72
C GLY A 440 -17.24 -14.03 1.26
N ALA A 441 -18.54 -14.26 1.03
CA ALA A 441 -19.47 -13.19 0.67
C ALA A 441 -19.66 -12.17 1.80
N LEU A 442 -19.76 -12.61 3.05
CA LEU A 442 -19.84 -11.72 4.21
C LEU A 442 -18.56 -10.89 4.39
N ASN A 443 -17.38 -11.48 4.15
CA ASN A 443 -16.11 -10.76 4.16
C ASN A 443 -16.07 -9.66 3.10
N ARG A 444 -16.59 -9.91 1.89
CA ARG A 444 -16.71 -8.89 0.84
C ARG A 444 -17.62 -7.74 1.25
N VAL A 445 -18.76 -8.01 1.89
CA VAL A 445 -19.61 -6.95 2.47
C VAL A 445 -18.84 -6.09 3.47
N MET A 446 -18.00 -6.72 4.30
CA MET A 446 -17.18 -6.00 5.29
C MET A 446 -16.09 -5.12 4.67
N ILE A 447 -15.58 -5.47 3.48
CA ILE A 447 -14.66 -4.60 2.71
C ILE A 447 -15.34 -3.28 2.38
N LEU A 448 -16.57 -3.31 1.84
CA LEU A 448 -17.32 -2.09 1.55
C LEU A 448 -17.74 -1.34 2.81
N PHE A 449 -18.11 -2.07 3.88
CA PHE A 449 -18.47 -1.49 5.16
C PHE A 449 -17.36 -0.60 5.75
N LYS A 450 -16.08 -0.97 5.56
CA LYS A 450 -14.92 -0.15 5.97
C LYS A 450 -14.97 1.26 5.37
N TYR A 451 -15.47 1.40 4.15
CA TYR A 451 -15.51 2.66 3.41
C TYR A 451 -16.76 3.50 3.67
N LEU A 452 -17.76 2.99 4.40
CA LEU A 452 -18.96 3.75 4.73
C LEU A 452 -18.67 4.89 5.71
N GLU A 453 -19.16 6.09 5.38
CA GLU A 453 -19.16 7.25 6.28
C GLU A 453 -20.27 7.12 7.34
N ASP A 454 -21.49 6.77 6.92
CA ASP A 454 -22.68 6.67 7.77
C ASP A 454 -22.94 5.22 8.20
N LYS A 455 -22.11 4.70 9.11
CA LYS A 455 -22.22 3.31 9.60
C LYS A 455 -23.45 3.11 10.47
N ASP A 456 -23.89 4.13 11.19
CA ASP A 456 -25.14 4.10 11.98
C ASP A 456 -26.38 3.83 11.12
N VAL A 457 -26.44 4.33 9.89
CA VAL A 457 -27.51 4.01 8.93
C VAL A 457 -27.49 2.51 8.61
N PHE A 458 -26.31 1.96 8.28
CA PHE A 458 -26.16 0.52 8.08
C PHE A 458 -26.61 -0.26 9.33
N GLN A 459 -26.20 0.17 10.52
CA GLN A 459 -26.55 -0.46 11.79
C GLN A 459 -28.08 -0.56 11.98
N THR A 460 -28.80 0.55 11.79
CA THR A 460 -30.24 0.60 12.05
C THR A 460 -31.03 -0.20 11.01
N PHE A 461 -30.63 -0.15 9.73
CA PHE A 461 -31.19 -1.04 8.71
C PHE A 461 -30.90 -2.50 9.01
N TYR A 462 -29.65 -2.85 9.34
CA TYR A 462 -29.25 -4.22 9.66
C TYR A 462 -30.00 -4.74 10.89
N THR A 463 -30.14 -3.94 11.95
CA THR A 463 -30.88 -4.30 13.18
C THR A 463 -32.36 -4.55 12.88
N THR A 464 -32.96 -3.69 12.05
CA THR A 464 -34.38 -3.82 11.64
C THR A 464 -34.61 -5.06 10.78
N LYS A 465 -33.66 -5.42 9.91
CA LYS A 465 -33.74 -6.64 9.11
C LYS A 465 -33.48 -7.89 9.95
N LEU A 466 -32.47 -7.87 10.83
CA LEU A 466 -32.18 -8.97 11.75
C LEU A 466 -33.38 -9.26 12.65
N SER A 467 -34.05 -8.24 13.20
CA SER A 467 -35.22 -8.45 14.07
C SER A 467 -36.32 -9.24 13.34
N LYS A 468 -36.61 -8.88 12.09
CA LYS A 468 -37.56 -9.59 11.25
C LYS A 468 -37.09 -11.01 10.94
N ARG A 469 -35.80 -11.22 10.67
CA ARG A 469 -35.27 -12.56 10.38
C ARG A 469 -35.40 -13.49 11.59
N LEU A 470 -35.06 -13.01 12.79
CA LEU A 470 -35.17 -13.74 14.05
C LEU A 470 -36.65 -14.05 14.39
N ILE A 471 -37.53 -13.05 14.37
CA ILE A 471 -38.96 -13.23 14.68
C ILE A 471 -39.62 -14.21 13.71
N HIS A 472 -39.25 -14.15 12.43
CA HIS A 472 -39.87 -15.01 11.42
C HIS A 472 -39.17 -16.36 11.23
N GLY A 473 -38.02 -16.60 11.86
CA GLY A 473 -37.25 -17.83 11.74
C GLY A 473 -36.71 -18.09 10.33
N VAL A 474 -36.36 -17.02 9.61
CA VAL A 474 -35.92 -17.07 8.19
C VAL A 474 -34.41 -16.88 8.00
N SER A 475 -33.63 -16.84 9.08
CA SER A 475 -32.15 -16.81 9.02
C SER A 475 -31.57 -18.10 8.48
N ALA A 476 -30.56 -18.02 7.61
CA ALA A 476 -29.92 -19.17 6.96
C ALA A 476 -29.27 -20.11 7.98
N SER A 477 -28.48 -19.58 8.90
CA SER A 477 -27.84 -20.27 10.02
C SER A 477 -27.59 -19.29 11.16
N ASP A 478 -27.72 -19.77 12.41
CA ASP A 478 -27.45 -18.97 13.60
C ASP A 478 -25.94 -18.67 13.73
N GLU A 479 -25.08 -19.59 13.28
CA GLU A 479 -23.63 -19.44 13.24
C GLU A 479 -23.20 -18.33 12.28
N SER A 480 -23.80 -18.26 11.08
CA SER A 480 -23.49 -17.19 10.10
C SER A 480 -23.91 -15.81 10.60
N GLU A 481 -25.05 -15.72 11.31
CA GLU A 481 -25.49 -14.46 11.93
C GLU A 481 -24.54 -14.04 13.06
N ALA A 482 -24.11 -14.99 13.90
CA ALA A 482 -23.12 -14.75 14.95
C ALA A 482 -21.75 -14.31 14.37
N SER A 483 -21.31 -14.94 13.27
CA SER A 483 -20.10 -14.56 12.53
C SER A 483 -20.17 -13.10 12.06
N MET A 484 -21.28 -12.71 11.41
CA MET A 484 -21.47 -11.33 10.93
C MET A 484 -21.47 -10.31 12.09
N ILE A 485 -22.11 -10.63 13.22
CA ILE A 485 -22.08 -9.77 14.41
C ILE A 485 -20.65 -9.65 14.97
N SER A 486 -19.88 -10.73 14.98
CA SER A 486 -18.48 -10.70 15.42
C SER A 486 -17.63 -9.78 14.55
N LYS A 487 -17.80 -9.82 13.23
CA LYS A 487 -17.10 -8.93 12.28
C LYS A 487 -17.48 -7.45 12.48
N LEU A 488 -18.76 -7.17 12.71
CA LEU A 488 -19.23 -5.82 13.03
C LEU A 488 -18.66 -5.32 14.37
N LYS A 489 -18.51 -6.21 15.35
CA LYS A 489 -17.92 -5.91 16.66
C LYS A 489 -16.43 -5.61 16.53
N GLU A 490 -15.70 -6.33 15.70
CA GLU A 490 -14.28 -6.08 15.43
C GLU A 490 -14.09 -4.70 14.75
N ALA A 491 -14.94 -4.37 13.78
CA ALA A 491 -14.83 -3.12 13.03
C ALA A 491 -15.30 -1.86 13.78
N CYS A 492 -16.31 -1.96 14.65
CA CYS A 492 -16.97 -0.80 15.30
C CYS A 492 -17.05 -0.87 16.84
N GLY A 493 -16.58 -1.95 17.45
CA GLY A 493 -16.57 -2.13 18.90
C GLY A 493 -17.88 -2.66 19.49
N PHE A 494 -17.85 -2.93 20.80
CA PHE A 494 -18.92 -3.61 21.53
C PHE A 494 -20.23 -2.81 21.60
N GLU A 495 -20.18 -1.50 21.82
CA GLU A 495 -21.39 -0.67 21.91
C GLU A 495 -22.24 -0.71 20.64
N TYR A 496 -21.59 -0.86 19.48
CA TYR A 496 -22.26 -0.94 18.18
C TYR A 496 -23.07 -2.23 18.03
N THR A 497 -22.56 -3.36 18.54
CA THR A 497 -23.20 -4.67 18.41
C THR A 497 -24.04 -5.10 19.60
N ASN A 498 -24.05 -4.34 20.69
CA ASN A 498 -24.72 -4.71 21.95
C ASN A 498 -26.21 -5.05 21.75
N LYS A 499 -26.94 -4.23 20.97
CA LYS A 499 -28.36 -4.50 20.64
C LYS A 499 -28.51 -5.84 19.91
N LEU A 500 -27.69 -6.10 18.89
CA LEU A 500 -27.74 -7.33 18.09
C LEU A 500 -27.46 -8.58 18.95
N GLN A 501 -26.44 -8.52 19.80
CA GLN A 501 -26.08 -9.64 20.68
C GLN A 501 -27.18 -9.91 21.71
N ARG A 502 -27.82 -8.85 22.23
CA ARG A 502 -28.94 -9.00 23.16
C ARG A 502 -30.17 -9.61 22.49
N MET A 503 -30.43 -9.31 21.23
CA MET A 503 -31.53 -9.94 20.46
C MET A 503 -31.38 -11.46 20.40
N PHE A 504 -30.15 -11.98 20.21
CA PHE A 504 -29.89 -13.43 20.27
C PHE A 504 -30.16 -14.03 21.65
N THR A 505 -29.70 -13.36 22.71
CA THR A 505 -29.98 -13.81 24.08
C THR A 505 -31.48 -13.84 24.37
N ASP A 506 -32.22 -12.83 23.92
CA ASP A 506 -33.67 -12.75 24.11
C ASP A 506 -34.41 -13.87 23.33
N MET A 507 -33.89 -14.32 22.18
CA MET A 507 -34.43 -15.47 21.44
C MET A 507 -34.27 -16.78 22.24
N SER A 508 -33.08 -17.05 22.78
CA SER A 508 -32.85 -18.23 23.61
C SER A 508 -33.71 -18.22 24.87
N LEU A 509 -33.75 -17.09 25.59
CA LEU A 509 -34.58 -16.94 26.79
C LEU A 509 -36.08 -17.08 26.49
N SER A 510 -36.53 -16.62 25.33
CA SER A 510 -37.93 -16.77 24.90
C SER A 510 -38.29 -18.24 24.64
N LYS A 511 -37.37 -19.01 24.06
CA LYS A 511 -37.55 -20.45 23.84
C LYS A 511 -37.66 -21.18 25.17
N ASP A 512 -36.73 -20.93 26.09
CA ASP A 512 -36.75 -21.54 27.43
C ASP A 512 -38.02 -21.18 28.21
N LEU A 513 -38.50 -19.94 28.07
CA LEU A 513 -39.75 -19.47 28.67
C LEU A 513 -40.97 -20.18 28.07
N THR A 514 -41.00 -20.37 26.75
CA THR A 514 -42.06 -21.09 26.06
C THR A 514 -42.11 -22.55 26.51
N ASP A 515 -40.96 -23.21 26.59
CA ASP A 515 -40.89 -24.62 27.00
C ASP A 515 -41.28 -24.79 28.47
N SER A 516 -40.80 -23.90 29.35
CA SER A 516 -41.21 -23.85 30.76
C SER A 516 -42.72 -23.62 30.94
N PHE A 517 -43.33 -22.82 30.05
CA PHE A 517 -44.77 -22.57 30.08
C PHE A 517 -45.56 -23.80 29.63
N LYS A 518 -45.13 -24.46 28.54
CA LYS A 518 -45.76 -25.69 28.04
C LYS A 518 -45.74 -26.80 29.08
N GLU A 519 -44.61 -27.00 29.75
CA GLU A 519 -44.47 -28.00 30.81
C GLU A 519 -45.45 -27.74 31.97
N ARG A 520 -45.53 -26.49 32.44
CA ARG A 520 -46.47 -26.13 33.51
C ARG A 520 -47.94 -26.25 33.08
N MET A 521 -48.24 -26.01 31.81
CA MET A 521 -49.59 -26.18 31.28
C MET A 521 -49.96 -27.66 31.18
N ALA A 522 -49.04 -28.53 30.72
CA ALA A 522 -49.26 -29.98 30.67
C ALA A 522 -49.49 -30.60 32.06
N GLN A 523 -48.90 -30.05 33.12
CA GLN A 523 -49.10 -30.55 34.49
C GLN A 523 -50.44 -30.12 35.12
N ASN A 524 -50.94 -28.94 34.77
CA ASN A 524 -52.10 -28.33 35.45
C ASN A 524 -53.38 -28.33 34.60
N HIS A 525 -53.29 -28.57 33.30
CA HIS A 525 -54.39 -28.45 32.36
C HIS A 525 -54.29 -29.51 31.26
N ASP A 526 -55.28 -30.42 31.21
CA ASP A 526 -55.35 -31.53 30.24
C ASP A 526 -55.99 -31.13 28.89
N ASP A 527 -56.46 -29.87 28.79
CA ASP A 527 -57.34 -29.39 27.73
C ASP A 527 -56.67 -28.27 26.90
N MET A 528 -55.52 -28.59 26.28
CA MET A 528 -54.80 -27.65 25.41
C MET A 528 -54.98 -28.02 23.94
N ASP A 529 -56.15 -27.68 23.38
CA ASP A 529 -56.43 -27.78 21.93
C ASP A 529 -55.57 -26.82 21.08
N ILE A 530 -54.85 -25.87 21.71
CA ILE A 530 -54.05 -24.85 21.04
C ILE A 530 -52.57 -25.03 21.34
N THR A 531 -51.77 -25.20 20.28
CA THR A 531 -50.30 -25.15 20.38
C THR A 531 -49.84 -23.69 20.49
N PHE A 532 -49.30 -23.32 21.66
CA PHE A 532 -48.86 -21.95 21.95
C PHE A 532 -47.33 -21.82 22.00
N SER A 533 -46.81 -20.73 21.44
CA SER A 533 -45.40 -20.33 21.49
C SER A 533 -45.32 -18.82 21.60
N ILE A 534 -44.36 -18.31 22.39
CA ILE A 534 -44.25 -16.87 22.68
C ILE A 534 -42.80 -16.38 22.61
N MET A 535 -42.64 -15.16 22.11
CA MET A 535 -41.36 -14.46 22.07
C MET A 535 -41.46 -13.23 22.97
N VAL A 536 -40.69 -13.20 24.06
CA VAL A 536 -40.67 -12.08 25.01
C VAL A 536 -39.38 -11.29 24.80
N LEU A 537 -39.52 -10.08 24.26
CA LEU A 537 -38.43 -9.27 23.73
C LEU A 537 -38.24 -7.99 24.55
N GLY A 538 -37.00 -7.58 24.78
CA GLY A 538 -36.72 -6.35 25.51
C GLY A 538 -36.99 -5.10 24.66
N THR A 539 -37.89 -4.22 25.12
CA THR A 539 -38.31 -3.00 24.38
C THR A 539 -37.14 -2.09 23.97
N ASN A 540 -36.06 -2.05 24.75
CA ASN A 540 -34.91 -1.17 24.49
C ASN A 540 -33.92 -1.71 23.44
N PHE A 541 -33.99 -3.00 23.10
CA PHE A 541 -33.01 -3.66 22.23
C PHE A 541 -33.56 -3.97 20.84
N TRP A 542 -34.89 -4.05 20.72
CA TRP A 542 -35.58 -4.43 19.49
C TRP A 542 -36.23 -3.20 18.85
N PRO A 543 -36.06 -2.96 17.53
CA PRO A 543 -36.71 -1.86 16.82
C PRO A 543 -38.16 -2.22 16.49
N LEU A 544 -38.97 -2.46 17.52
CA LEU A 544 -40.37 -2.88 17.40
C LEU A 544 -41.26 -1.82 18.05
N ASN A 545 -42.14 -1.23 17.25
CA ASN A 545 -43.09 -0.24 17.73
C ASN A 545 -44.47 -0.88 17.91
N PRO A 546 -45.16 -0.62 19.04
CA PRO A 546 -46.54 -1.04 19.19
C PRO A 546 -47.43 -0.32 18.17
N PRO A 547 -48.39 -1.03 17.54
CA PRO A 547 -49.35 -0.41 16.65
C PRO A 547 -50.21 0.61 17.42
N GLY A 548 -50.57 1.73 16.77
CA GLY A 548 -51.36 2.80 17.37
C GLY A 548 -52.88 2.55 17.41
N HIS A 549 -53.32 1.32 17.17
CA HIS A 549 -54.72 0.92 17.19
C HIS A 549 -54.94 -0.21 18.19
N ASP A 550 -56.17 -0.33 18.69
CA ASP A 550 -56.55 -1.41 19.58
C ASP A 550 -56.72 -2.74 18.83
N PHE A 551 -56.79 -3.84 19.58
CA PHE A 551 -57.02 -5.17 19.03
C PHE A 551 -57.90 -5.95 20.00
N VAL A 552 -59.08 -6.35 19.54
CA VAL A 552 -59.97 -7.25 20.31
C VAL A 552 -59.42 -8.66 20.20
N ILE A 553 -59.03 -9.23 21.34
CA ILE A 553 -58.51 -10.59 21.42
C ILE A 553 -59.66 -11.57 21.15
N PRO A 554 -59.56 -12.45 20.14
CA PRO A 554 -60.60 -13.45 19.88
C PRO A 554 -60.82 -14.38 21.07
N ILE A 555 -62.08 -14.75 21.31
CA ILE A 555 -62.49 -15.53 22.48
C ILE A 555 -61.82 -16.91 22.53
N GLU A 556 -61.45 -17.46 21.37
CA GLU A 556 -60.82 -18.76 21.23
C GLU A 556 -59.41 -18.79 21.84
N ILE A 557 -58.69 -17.66 21.79
CA ILE A 557 -57.32 -17.56 22.31
C ILE A 557 -57.22 -16.86 23.67
N LEU A 558 -58.31 -16.20 24.10
CA LEU A 558 -58.36 -15.43 25.35
C LEU A 558 -57.97 -16.25 26.60
N PRO A 559 -58.41 -17.53 26.77
CA PRO A 559 -57.98 -18.33 27.92
C PRO A 559 -56.47 -18.55 27.97
N THR A 560 -55.85 -18.83 26.81
CA THR A 560 -54.39 -19.04 26.71
C THR A 560 -53.63 -17.75 27.00
N TYR A 561 -54.13 -16.61 26.50
CA TYR A 561 -53.61 -15.28 26.79
C TYR A 561 -53.59 -14.99 28.30
N ASP A 562 -54.72 -15.18 28.98
CA ASP A 562 -54.84 -14.90 30.42
C ASP A 562 -53.94 -15.82 31.26
N ARG A 563 -53.86 -17.10 30.89
CA ARG A 563 -52.98 -18.09 31.53
C ARG A 563 -51.51 -17.66 31.40
N PHE A 564 -51.07 -17.26 30.21
CA PHE A 564 -49.71 -16.80 30.01
C PHE A 564 -49.41 -15.50 30.76
N GLN A 565 -50.34 -14.54 30.77
CA GLN A 565 -50.17 -13.29 31.49
C GLN A 565 -49.97 -13.53 33.00
N LYS A 566 -50.80 -14.39 33.63
CA LYS A 566 -50.66 -14.76 35.04
C LYS A 566 -49.36 -15.50 35.32
N TYR A 567 -48.99 -16.44 34.45
CA TYR A 567 -47.73 -17.18 34.53
C TYR A 567 -46.53 -16.22 34.53
N TYR A 568 -46.49 -15.29 33.58
CA TYR A 568 -45.38 -14.36 33.43
C TYR A 568 -45.28 -13.40 34.63
N GLN A 569 -46.40 -12.84 35.10
CA GLN A 569 -46.43 -11.95 36.26
C GLN A 569 -45.95 -12.63 37.54
N THR A 570 -46.24 -13.93 37.71
CA THR A 570 -45.77 -14.70 38.86
C THR A 570 -44.25 -14.93 38.80
N LYS A 571 -43.71 -15.21 37.62
CA LYS A 571 -42.28 -15.48 37.42
C LYS A 571 -41.43 -14.20 37.39
N HIS A 572 -42.00 -13.09 36.94
CA HIS A 572 -41.32 -11.82 36.77
C HIS A 572 -42.13 -10.66 37.37
N SER A 573 -41.91 -10.39 38.66
CA SER A 573 -42.48 -9.23 39.34
C SER A 573 -41.88 -7.92 38.79
N GLY A 574 -42.71 -6.89 38.67
CA GLY A 574 -42.29 -5.56 38.20
C GLY A 574 -42.13 -5.39 36.68
N ARG A 575 -42.49 -6.40 35.86
CA ARG A 575 -42.48 -6.31 34.39
C ARG A 575 -43.90 -6.22 33.83
N LYS A 576 -44.07 -5.41 32.78
CA LYS A 576 -45.33 -5.30 32.03
C LYS A 576 -45.13 -5.81 30.60
N LEU A 577 -46.03 -6.67 30.14
CA LEU A 577 -46.05 -7.15 28.76
C LEU A 577 -46.83 -6.18 27.86
N THR A 578 -46.31 -5.94 26.66
CA THR A 578 -47.01 -5.26 25.57
C THR A 578 -47.07 -6.22 24.39
N TRP A 579 -48.26 -6.54 23.91
CA TRP A 579 -48.46 -7.55 22.88
C TRP A 579 -48.41 -6.94 21.49
N LEU A 580 -47.56 -7.51 20.62
CA LEU A 580 -47.35 -7.03 19.25
C LEU A 580 -48.00 -7.98 18.24
N TRP A 581 -49.31 -7.84 18.04
CA TRP A 581 -50.12 -8.73 17.20
C TRP A 581 -49.75 -8.70 15.71
N ASN A 582 -49.18 -7.60 15.24
CA ASN A 582 -48.70 -7.45 13.85
C ASN A 582 -47.57 -8.43 13.48
N TYR A 583 -46.79 -8.90 14.46
CA TYR A 583 -45.68 -9.85 14.22
C TYR A 583 -46.07 -11.31 14.46
N SER A 584 -47.25 -11.55 15.02
CA SER A 584 -47.74 -12.89 15.37
C SER A 584 -48.18 -13.69 14.14
N LYS A 585 -47.98 -15.00 14.20
CA LYS A 585 -48.39 -15.97 13.18
C LYS A 585 -49.33 -16.99 13.79
N ASN A 586 -50.37 -17.35 13.07
CA ASN A 586 -51.38 -18.29 13.53
C ASN A 586 -51.65 -19.34 12.45
N GLU A 587 -52.03 -20.54 12.87
CA GLU A 587 -52.45 -21.63 12.00
C GLU A 587 -53.92 -21.96 12.28
N LEU A 588 -54.79 -21.75 11.29
CA LEU A 588 -56.21 -22.03 11.41
C LEU A 588 -56.58 -23.24 10.57
N ARG A 589 -57.36 -24.16 11.13
CA ARG A 589 -57.88 -25.33 10.41
C ARG A 589 -59.30 -25.06 9.95
N THR A 590 -59.56 -25.23 8.65
CA THR A 590 -60.92 -25.10 8.11
C THR A 590 -61.75 -26.34 8.43
N ASN A 591 -62.93 -26.15 9.02
CA ASN A 591 -63.86 -27.25 9.32
C ASN A 591 -65.13 -27.24 8.44
N TYR A 592 -65.42 -26.17 7.72
CA TYR A 592 -66.62 -26.02 6.88
C TYR A 592 -66.47 -26.58 5.45
N LEU A 593 -65.26 -27.04 5.08
CA LEU A 593 -64.94 -27.56 3.74
C LEU A 593 -64.78 -29.09 3.78
N ASN A 594 -65.09 -29.75 2.65
CA ASN A 594 -64.87 -31.19 2.50
C ASN A 594 -63.40 -31.60 2.70
N GLN A 595 -62.46 -30.75 2.29
CA GLN A 595 -61.03 -30.92 2.55
C GLN A 595 -60.61 -29.96 3.66
N LYS A 596 -59.94 -30.49 4.69
CA LYS A 596 -59.37 -29.67 5.77
C LYS A 596 -58.09 -28.98 5.31
N TYR A 597 -58.14 -27.67 5.13
CA TYR A 597 -56.98 -26.83 4.83
C TYR A 597 -56.41 -26.22 6.12
N ILE A 598 -55.11 -25.94 6.11
CA ILE A 598 -54.40 -25.22 7.17
C ILE A 598 -54.02 -23.84 6.62
N LEU A 599 -54.61 -22.79 7.17
CA LEU A 599 -54.39 -21.40 6.80
C LEU A 599 -53.33 -20.77 7.71
N MET A 600 -52.17 -20.43 7.16
CA MET A 600 -51.16 -19.64 7.86
C MET A 600 -51.53 -18.16 7.76
N THR A 601 -51.87 -17.54 8.88
CA THR A 601 -52.45 -16.19 8.94
C THR A 601 -51.65 -15.27 9.84
N SER A 602 -51.74 -13.96 9.61
CA SER A 602 -51.39 -12.96 10.63
C SER A 602 -52.48 -12.91 11.71
N SER A 603 -52.22 -12.28 12.86
CA SER A 603 -53.26 -12.14 13.90
C SER A 603 -54.43 -11.26 13.47
N TYR A 604 -54.22 -10.30 12.57
CA TYR A 604 -55.30 -9.51 11.98
C TYR A 604 -56.18 -10.36 11.06
N GLN A 605 -55.57 -11.20 10.22
CA GLN A 605 -56.31 -12.16 9.38
C GLN A 605 -57.08 -13.16 10.23
N MET A 606 -56.49 -13.67 11.31
CA MET A 606 -57.17 -14.57 12.24
C MET A 606 -58.37 -13.90 12.92
N ALA A 607 -58.22 -12.67 13.42
CA ALA A 607 -59.31 -11.96 14.08
C ALA A 607 -60.52 -11.76 13.17
N VAL A 608 -60.29 -11.52 11.87
CA VAL A 608 -61.34 -11.46 10.84
C VAL A 608 -61.96 -12.83 10.60
N LEU A 609 -61.15 -13.85 10.34
CA LEU A 609 -61.64 -15.18 9.98
C LEU A 609 -62.44 -15.86 11.10
N LEU A 610 -62.08 -15.60 12.37
CA LEU A 610 -62.82 -16.15 13.51
C LEU A 610 -64.23 -15.57 13.66
N GLN A 611 -64.50 -14.36 13.12
CA GLN A 611 -65.87 -13.81 13.10
C GLN A 611 -66.82 -14.67 12.25
N TYR A 612 -66.29 -15.36 11.24
CA TYR A 612 -67.06 -16.24 10.36
C TYR A 612 -67.39 -17.60 10.98
N ASN A 613 -66.97 -17.88 12.22
CA ASN A 613 -67.46 -19.03 12.96
C ASN A 613 -68.93 -18.87 13.40
N ARG A 614 -69.46 -17.63 13.39
CA ARG A 614 -70.80 -17.28 13.87
C ARG A 614 -71.68 -16.61 12.83
N ASN A 615 -71.08 -16.05 11.78
CA ASN A 615 -71.77 -15.29 10.74
C ASN A 615 -71.22 -15.73 9.38
N ASP A 616 -72.07 -15.89 8.37
CA ASP A 616 -71.60 -16.26 7.01
C ASP A 616 -71.28 -15.01 6.16
N THR A 617 -71.84 -13.86 6.55
CA THR A 617 -71.79 -12.57 5.84
C THR A 617 -71.52 -11.46 6.85
N LEU A 618 -70.55 -10.59 6.57
CA LEU A 618 -70.20 -9.44 7.41
C LEU A 618 -69.86 -8.21 6.56
N SER A 619 -70.34 -7.05 6.99
CA SER A 619 -69.95 -5.76 6.43
C SER A 619 -68.62 -5.25 6.98
N LEU A 620 -68.02 -4.28 6.29
CA LEU A 620 -66.76 -3.66 6.72
C LEU A 620 -66.88 -3.01 8.10
N ASP A 621 -67.98 -2.31 8.38
CA ASP A 621 -68.17 -1.62 9.66
C ASP A 621 -68.39 -2.59 10.82
N GLU A 622 -69.08 -3.73 10.58
CA GLU A 622 -69.21 -4.80 11.57
C GLU A 622 -67.86 -5.44 11.90
N LEU A 623 -67.00 -5.64 10.89
CA LEU A 623 -65.65 -6.17 11.09
C LEU A 623 -64.74 -5.19 11.85
N VAL A 624 -64.86 -3.88 11.60
CA VAL A 624 -64.16 -2.85 12.37
C VAL A 624 -64.62 -2.89 13.83
N ALA A 625 -65.93 -2.93 14.08
CA ALA A 625 -66.49 -2.98 15.42
C ALA A 625 -66.09 -4.26 16.18
N ALA A 626 -66.04 -5.41 15.50
CA ALA A 626 -65.70 -6.68 16.11
C ALA A 626 -64.21 -6.86 16.42
N THR A 627 -63.33 -6.23 15.64
CA THR A 627 -61.86 -6.43 15.75
C THR A 627 -61.12 -5.24 16.35
N SER A 628 -61.73 -4.05 16.35
CA SER A 628 -61.11 -2.74 16.65
C SER A 628 -59.88 -2.39 15.79
N ILE A 629 -59.71 -3.06 14.64
CA ILE A 629 -58.63 -2.76 13.69
C ILE A 629 -59.04 -1.55 12.83
N SER A 630 -58.09 -0.66 12.56
CA SER A 630 -58.33 0.50 11.68
C SER A 630 -58.84 0.10 10.29
N LYS A 631 -59.74 0.91 9.71
CA LYS A 631 -60.36 0.67 8.39
C LYS A 631 -59.31 0.48 7.29
N ASP A 632 -58.23 1.25 7.31
CA ASP A 632 -57.14 1.20 6.31
C ASP A 632 -56.38 -0.14 6.31
N ILE A 633 -56.08 -0.67 7.50
CA ILE A 633 -55.39 -1.97 7.63
C ILE A 633 -56.37 -3.09 7.29
N LEU A 634 -57.62 -2.98 7.75
CA LEU A 634 -58.63 -4.00 7.55
C LEU A 634 -58.97 -4.19 6.07
N LEU A 635 -59.10 -3.10 5.29
CA LEU A 635 -59.28 -3.17 3.83
C LEU A 635 -58.16 -3.94 3.14
N GLN A 636 -56.91 -3.76 3.57
CA GLN A 636 -55.76 -4.47 3.01
C GLN A 636 -55.76 -5.96 3.38
N VAL A 637 -56.12 -6.27 4.64
CA VAL A 637 -56.31 -7.65 5.11
C VAL A 637 -57.41 -8.34 4.30
N LEU A 638 -58.55 -7.69 4.12
CA LEU A 638 -59.69 -8.20 3.36
C LEU A 638 -59.34 -8.38 1.88
N ALA A 639 -58.62 -7.44 1.26
CA ALA A 639 -58.14 -7.58 -0.11
C ALA A 639 -57.26 -8.83 -0.29
N LEU A 640 -56.42 -9.17 0.68
CA LEU A 640 -55.62 -10.41 0.66
C LEU A 640 -56.49 -11.67 0.79
N LEU A 641 -57.50 -11.66 1.66
CA LEU A 641 -58.41 -12.79 1.87
C LEU A 641 -59.33 -13.02 0.66
N VAL A 642 -59.81 -11.94 0.02
CA VAL A 642 -60.60 -11.99 -1.22
C VAL A 642 -59.74 -12.46 -2.39
N LYS A 643 -58.51 -11.96 -2.50
CA LYS A 643 -57.56 -12.43 -3.52
C LYS A 643 -57.23 -13.91 -3.35
N ALA A 644 -57.14 -14.38 -2.11
CA ALA A 644 -56.98 -15.80 -1.80
C ALA A 644 -58.25 -16.62 -2.05
N LYS A 645 -59.38 -16.00 -2.39
CA LYS A 645 -60.70 -16.59 -2.58
C LYS A 645 -61.26 -17.27 -1.32
N ILE A 646 -60.86 -16.82 -0.14
CA ILE A 646 -61.41 -17.31 1.13
C ILE A 646 -62.67 -16.52 1.47
N LEU A 647 -62.65 -15.22 1.20
CA LEU A 647 -63.81 -14.36 1.24
C LEU A 647 -64.24 -14.00 -0.19
N ILE A 648 -65.53 -13.74 -0.37
CA ILE A 648 -66.14 -13.25 -1.59
C ILE A 648 -66.64 -11.82 -1.31
N ASN A 649 -66.49 -10.93 -2.28
CA ASN A 649 -67.00 -9.56 -2.21
C ASN A 649 -67.78 -9.32 -3.51
N GLU A 650 -69.07 -9.63 -3.50
CA GLU A 650 -70.00 -9.44 -4.62
C GLU A 650 -70.73 -8.09 -4.52
N GLU A 651 -71.01 -7.61 -3.30
CA GLU A 651 -71.61 -6.32 -3.00
C GLU A 651 -70.61 -5.35 -2.35
N LYS A 652 -70.82 -4.04 -2.54
CA LYS A 652 -69.91 -3.01 -1.99
C LYS A 652 -69.85 -3.11 -0.46
N GLU A 653 -68.63 -3.24 0.07
CA GLU A 653 -68.33 -3.29 1.51
C GLU A 653 -68.94 -4.48 2.28
N GLN A 654 -69.44 -5.51 1.58
CA GLN A 654 -69.90 -6.78 2.16
C GLN A 654 -68.93 -7.91 1.80
N TYR A 655 -68.68 -8.78 2.78
CA TYR A 655 -67.74 -9.89 2.65
C TYR A 655 -68.40 -11.19 3.12
N ASP A 656 -68.45 -12.18 2.23
CA ASP A 656 -69.07 -13.48 2.48
C ASP A 656 -68.01 -14.57 2.57
N LEU A 657 -68.22 -15.57 3.44
CA LEU A 657 -67.37 -16.75 3.50
C LEU A 657 -67.54 -17.58 2.22
N ASN A 658 -66.44 -18.01 1.58
CA ASN A 658 -66.53 -18.86 0.38
C ASN A 658 -66.72 -20.35 0.73
N PRO A 659 -67.92 -20.95 0.58
CA PRO A 659 -68.13 -22.38 0.85
C PRO A 659 -67.44 -23.31 -0.15
N ASN A 660 -67.01 -22.79 -1.31
CA ASN A 660 -66.41 -23.55 -2.41
C ASN A 660 -64.90 -23.31 -2.56
N PHE A 661 -64.21 -22.88 -1.50
CA PHE A 661 -62.77 -22.65 -1.53
C PHE A 661 -61.99 -23.93 -1.90
N ARG A 662 -61.05 -23.80 -2.86
CA ARG A 662 -60.15 -24.87 -3.29
C ARG A 662 -58.74 -24.34 -3.50
N SER A 663 -57.76 -25.07 -2.97
CA SER A 663 -56.33 -24.78 -3.14
C SER A 663 -55.57 -26.04 -3.56
N LYS A 664 -54.52 -25.85 -4.37
CA LYS A 664 -53.57 -26.91 -4.75
C LYS A 664 -52.72 -27.41 -3.57
N LYS A 665 -52.57 -26.59 -2.52
CA LYS A 665 -51.79 -26.92 -1.31
C LYS A 665 -52.72 -27.05 -0.10
N ILE A 666 -52.50 -28.09 0.72
CA ILE A 666 -53.22 -28.30 1.98
C ILE A 666 -52.89 -27.19 3.00
N ARG A 667 -51.61 -26.79 3.05
CA ARG A 667 -51.15 -25.65 3.85
C ARG A 667 -51.05 -24.42 2.96
N VAL A 668 -51.89 -23.43 3.22
CA VAL A 668 -52.02 -22.20 2.43
C VAL A 668 -51.43 -21.04 3.22
N ASN A 669 -50.42 -20.38 2.65
CA ASN A 669 -49.83 -19.21 3.29
C ASN A 669 -50.55 -17.92 2.88
N LEU A 670 -51.27 -17.33 3.83
CA LEU A 670 -51.99 -16.06 3.66
C LEU A 670 -51.25 -14.89 4.31
N ASN A 671 -50.30 -15.17 5.20
CA ASN A 671 -49.46 -14.18 5.86
C ASN A 671 -48.39 -13.65 4.88
N LEU A 672 -48.85 -12.86 3.92
CA LEU A 672 -48.02 -12.18 2.93
C LEU A 672 -47.76 -10.74 3.39
N PRO A 673 -46.52 -10.24 3.25
CA PRO A 673 -46.20 -8.86 3.59
C PRO A 673 -46.96 -7.90 2.68
N ILE A 674 -47.54 -6.86 3.27
CA ILE A 674 -48.23 -5.79 2.57
C ILE A 674 -47.18 -4.90 1.88
N LYS A 675 -47.37 -4.62 0.58
CA LYS A 675 -46.37 -3.88 -0.22
C LYS A 675 -46.15 -2.42 0.24
N ALA A 676 -47.18 -1.76 0.78
CA ALA A 676 -47.10 -0.38 1.26
C ALA A 676 -46.14 -0.22 2.45
N ASP A 677 -46.11 -1.21 3.35
CA ASP A 677 -45.27 -1.20 4.56
C ASP A 677 -43.77 -1.18 4.25
N ILE A 678 -43.34 -1.72 3.11
CA ILE A 678 -41.93 -1.81 2.73
C ILE A 678 -41.34 -0.44 2.38
N LYS A 679 -42.12 0.44 1.73
CA LYS A 679 -41.68 1.81 1.41
C LYS A 679 -41.70 2.70 2.65
N ALA A 680 -42.71 2.58 3.50
CA ALA A 680 -42.79 3.29 4.78
C ALA A 680 -41.61 2.92 5.71
N GLU A 681 -41.24 1.63 5.78
CA GLU A 681 -40.15 1.12 6.61
C GLU A 681 -38.83 1.87 6.36
N SER A 682 -38.46 2.10 5.10
CA SER A 682 -37.16 2.74 4.80
C SER A 682 -37.14 4.20 5.24
N SER A 683 -38.26 4.92 5.11
CA SER A 683 -38.39 6.30 5.60
C SER A 683 -38.36 6.37 7.12
N ASP A 684 -39.06 5.45 7.79
CA ASP A 684 -39.15 5.43 9.26
C ASP A 684 -37.80 5.07 9.89
N VAL A 685 -37.05 4.15 9.29
CA VAL A 685 -35.68 3.83 9.72
C VAL A 685 -34.77 5.06 9.61
N LEU A 686 -34.85 5.82 8.52
CA LEU A 686 -34.04 7.04 8.34
C LEU A 686 -34.42 8.13 9.35
N LYS A 687 -35.72 8.33 9.62
CA LYS A 687 -36.16 9.28 10.66
C LYS A 687 -35.65 8.89 12.05
N ALA A 688 -35.66 7.59 12.37
CA ALA A 688 -35.13 7.10 13.63
C ALA A 688 -33.61 7.35 13.75
N VAL A 689 -32.86 7.18 12.65
CA VAL A 689 -31.43 7.51 12.61
C VAL A 689 -31.19 8.99 12.86
N ASP A 690 -31.95 9.88 12.21
CA ASP A 690 -31.77 11.33 12.38
C ASP A 690 -32.08 11.81 13.81
N GLU A 691 -33.12 11.25 14.45
CA GLU A 691 -33.42 11.52 15.86
C GLU A 691 -32.33 10.95 16.79
N ASP A 692 -31.85 9.73 16.55
CA ASP A 692 -30.75 9.14 17.34
C ASP A 692 -29.46 9.96 17.23
N ARG A 693 -29.12 10.45 16.03
CA ARG A 693 -27.95 11.33 15.80
C ARG A 693 -28.01 12.59 16.66
N LYS A 694 -29.18 13.22 16.76
CA LYS A 694 -29.39 14.40 17.62
C LYS A 694 -29.05 14.11 19.07
N TYR A 695 -29.53 13.00 19.63
CA TYR A 695 -29.23 12.62 21.02
C TYR A 695 -27.76 12.25 21.22
N VAL A 696 -27.15 11.55 20.26
CA VAL A 696 -25.72 11.19 20.31
C VAL A 696 -24.84 12.44 20.31
N ILE A 697 -25.13 13.43 19.46
CA ILE A 697 -24.41 14.71 19.44
C ILE A 697 -24.55 15.44 20.78
N GLN A 698 -25.79 15.56 21.29
CA GLN A 698 -26.04 16.23 22.58
C GLN A 698 -25.30 15.54 23.73
N ALA A 699 -25.40 14.22 23.85
CA ALA A 699 -24.72 13.46 24.90
C ALA A 699 -23.18 13.58 24.81
N THR A 700 -22.64 13.66 23.58
CA THR A 700 -21.20 13.81 23.34
C THR A 700 -20.72 15.20 23.76
N ILE A 701 -21.45 16.26 23.41
CA ILE A 701 -21.16 17.63 23.86
C ILE A 701 -21.15 17.69 25.40
N VAL A 702 -22.19 17.16 26.05
CA VAL A 702 -22.27 17.14 27.53
C VAL A 702 -21.08 16.39 28.14
N ARG A 703 -20.69 15.24 27.58
CA ARG A 703 -19.54 14.46 28.05
C ARG A 703 -18.22 15.25 27.96
N ILE A 704 -17.98 15.89 26.80
CA ILE A 704 -16.77 16.71 26.58
C ILE A 704 -16.75 17.89 27.54
N MET A 705 -17.86 18.63 27.63
CA MET A 705 -17.99 19.81 28.47
C MET A 705 -17.86 19.47 29.97
N LYS A 706 -18.43 18.35 30.41
CA LYS A 706 -18.26 17.87 31.80
C LYS A 706 -16.80 17.59 32.16
N ALA A 707 -16.03 17.04 31.23
CA ALA A 707 -14.62 16.72 31.43
C ALA A 707 -13.70 17.95 31.37
N ARG A 708 -13.96 18.86 30.43
CA ARG A 708 -13.09 20.01 30.14
C ARG A 708 -13.47 21.28 30.90
N LYS A 709 -14.69 21.33 31.44
CA LYS A 709 -15.32 22.45 32.17
C LYS A 709 -15.53 23.72 31.36
N THR A 710 -14.56 24.15 30.57
CA THR A 710 -14.66 25.29 29.67
C THR A 710 -14.04 24.95 28.32
N MET A 711 -14.64 25.44 27.23
CA MET A 711 -14.12 25.19 25.88
C MET A 711 -14.57 26.26 24.88
N LYS A 712 -13.70 26.58 23.92
CA LYS A 712 -14.06 27.45 22.79
C LYS A 712 -14.91 26.71 21.77
N ASN A 713 -15.84 27.42 21.12
CA ASN A 713 -16.79 26.86 20.15
C ASN A 713 -16.09 26.03 19.04
N GLN A 714 -15.04 26.57 18.42
CA GLN A 714 -14.32 25.85 17.35
C GLN A 714 -13.63 24.57 17.86
N GLY A 715 -13.04 24.61 19.06
CA GLY A 715 -12.43 23.43 19.68
C GLY A 715 -13.47 22.36 20.03
N LEU A 716 -14.63 22.79 20.55
CA LEU A 716 -15.74 21.88 20.84
C LEU A 716 -16.27 21.20 19.59
N ILE A 717 -16.48 21.95 18.50
CA ILE A 717 -16.93 21.38 17.23
C ILE A 717 -15.92 20.34 16.72
N GLN A 718 -14.62 20.64 16.77
CA GLN A 718 -13.58 19.69 16.33
C GLN A 718 -13.53 18.42 17.20
N GLU A 719 -13.61 18.55 18.52
CA GLU A 719 -13.57 17.40 19.44
C GLU A 719 -14.83 16.53 19.30
N VAL A 720 -16.01 17.14 19.08
CA VAL A 720 -17.26 16.43 18.77
C VAL A 720 -17.16 15.67 17.46
N ILE A 721 -16.65 16.30 16.38
CA ILE A 721 -16.43 15.63 15.09
C ILE A 721 -15.49 14.43 15.28
N SER A 722 -14.38 14.61 16.00
CA SER A 722 -13.40 13.56 16.22
C SER A 722 -13.93 12.35 17.00
N GLN A 723 -14.84 12.55 17.96
CA GLN A 723 -15.43 11.43 18.72
C GLN A 723 -16.57 10.72 17.96
N ILE A 724 -17.30 11.44 17.12
CA ILE A 724 -18.49 10.90 16.42
C ILE A 724 -18.14 10.30 15.04
N SER A 725 -17.05 10.74 14.40
CA SER A 725 -16.67 10.34 13.03
C SER A 725 -16.51 8.83 12.81
N GLN A 726 -16.37 8.04 13.87
CA GLN A 726 -16.34 6.58 13.79
C GLN A 726 -17.72 5.96 13.50
N ARG A 727 -18.81 6.67 13.83
CA ARG A 727 -20.21 6.22 13.69
C ARG A 727 -20.89 6.85 12.47
N PHE A 728 -20.76 8.17 12.31
CA PHE A 728 -21.27 8.94 11.17
C PHE A 728 -20.52 10.25 11.00
N ALA A 729 -20.68 10.92 9.85
CA ALA A 729 -20.10 12.24 9.62
C ALA A 729 -21.06 13.36 10.09
N PRO A 730 -20.86 13.97 11.28
CA PRO A 730 -21.79 14.99 11.78
C PRO A 730 -21.66 16.29 10.98
N LYS A 731 -22.80 16.88 10.60
CA LYS A 731 -22.82 18.19 9.94
C LYS A 731 -22.68 19.30 10.97
N ILE A 732 -21.86 20.31 10.67
CA ILE A 732 -21.65 21.48 11.55
C ILE A 732 -22.96 22.16 11.97
N PRO A 733 -23.96 22.35 11.09
CA PRO A 733 -25.26 22.91 11.49
C PRO A 733 -25.96 22.11 12.60
N ASP A 734 -25.88 20.78 12.57
CA ASP A 734 -26.53 19.92 13.56
C ASP A 734 -25.84 20.02 14.93
N ILE A 735 -24.51 20.15 14.94
CA ILE A 735 -23.73 20.41 16.15
C ILE A 735 -24.10 21.76 16.75
N LYS A 736 -24.21 22.81 15.94
CA LYS A 736 -24.62 24.16 16.41
C LYS A 736 -26.03 24.14 17.02
N LYS A 737 -26.98 23.49 16.34
CA LYS A 737 -28.34 23.31 16.86
C LYS A 737 -28.38 22.52 18.18
N ALA A 738 -27.52 21.51 18.31
CA ALA A 738 -27.37 20.77 19.56
C ALA A 738 -26.79 21.63 20.69
N ILE A 739 -25.82 22.50 20.41
CA ILE A 739 -25.28 23.47 21.38
C ILE A 739 -26.38 24.43 21.84
N GLU A 740 -27.16 24.98 20.91
CA GLU A 740 -28.31 25.86 21.24
C GLU A 740 -29.31 25.16 22.16
N THR A 741 -29.68 23.92 21.83
CA THR A 741 -30.58 23.11 22.67
C THR A 741 -30.00 22.86 24.07
N LEU A 742 -28.67 22.69 24.19
CA LEU A 742 -28.01 22.45 25.48
C LEU A 742 -27.84 23.72 26.31
N LEU A 743 -27.73 24.89 25.67
CA LEU A 743 -27.80 26.20 26.33
C LEU A 743 -29.20 26.44 26.90
N GLU A 744 -30.25 26.17 26.11
CA GLU A 744 -31.65 26.29 26.54
C GLU A 744 -31.99 25.35 27.70
N LYS A 745 -31.39 24.15 27.71
CA LYS A 745 -31.55 23.15 28.79
C LYS A 745 -30.59 23.37 29.97
N GLU A 746 -29.83 24.46 29.99
CA GLU A 746 -28.91 24.84 31.07
C GLU A 746 -27.82 23.77 31.38
N TYR A 747 -27.44 22.93 30.41
CA TYR A 747 -26.30 22.01 30.57
C TYR A 747 -24.96 22.73 30.39
N ILE A 748 -24.96 23.81 29.59
CA ILE A 748 -23.82 24.67 29.30
C ILE A 748 -24.28 26.12 29.28
N GLU A 749 -23.37 27.06 29.52
CA GLU A 749 -23.60 28.50 29.43
C GLU A 749 -22.48 29.19 28.66
N ARG A 750 -22.69 30.45 28.25
CA ARG A 750 -21.62 31.27 27.68
C ARG A 750 -20.89 31.98 28.81
N VAL A 751 -19.56 31.96 28.76
CA VAL A 751 -18.72 32.64 29.75
C VAL A 751 -18.87 34.15 29.60
N ASP A 752 -19.03 34.85 30.73
CA ASP A 752 -19.11 36.31 30.76
C ASP A 752 -17.88 36.96 30.09
N GLY A 753 -18.14 37.84 29.14
CA GLY A 753 -17.11 38.55 28.37
C GLY A 753 -16.57 37.83 27.13
N SER A 754 -16.99 36.58 26.84
CA SER A 754 -16.57 35.84 25.65
C SER A 754 -17.72 35.08 24.98
N LYS A 755 -18.19 35.59 23.83
CA LYS A 755 -19.31 34.98 23.08
C LYS A 755 -18.99 33.59 22.52
N ASP A 756 -17.72 33.24 22.38
CA ASP A 756 -17.23 32.01 21.74
C ASP A 756 -16.73 30.95 22.73
N THR A 757 -16.91 31.18 24.04
CA THR A 757 -16.47 30.24 25.08
C THR A 757 -17.67 29.74 25.88
N PHE A 758 -17.79 28.42 25.98
CA PHE A 758 -18.81 27.76 26.76
C PHE A 758 -18.23 27.26 28.08
N ALA A 759 -19.03 27.31 29.15
CA ALA A 759 -18.79 26.67 30.43
C ALA A 759 -19.85 25.60 30.71
N TYR A 760 -19.49 24.58 31.47
CA TYR A 760 -20.39 23.50 31.87
C TYR A 760 -21.05 23.82 33.22
N VAL A 761 -22.38 23.69 33.31
CA VAL A 761 -23.19 24.24 34.41
C VAL A 761 -23.77 23.16 35.34
N ALA A 762 -23.92 21.92 34.86
CA ALA A 762 -24.72 20.87 35.52
C ALA A 762 -23.97 19.93 36.50
#